data_AF-A0A2T9Y919-F1
#
_entry.id   AF-A0A2T9Y919-F1
#
_cell.length_a   1.000
_cell.length_b   1.000
_cell.length_c   1.000
_cell.angle_alpha   90.00
_cell.angle_beta   90.00
_cell.angle_gamma   90.00
#
_symmetry.space_group_name_H-M   'P 1'
#
loop_
_entity.id
_entity.type
_entity.pdbx_description
1 polymer ?
#
loop_
_entity_poly.entity_id
_entity_poly.type
_entity_poly.pdbx_seq_one_letter_code
_entity_poly.pdbx_strand_id
1 'polypeptide(L)'
;MVHSQGLRRPNIARGQSPGLFQSPLLSQKSKKTLFKPPTISKPILSSSSTQRSNTEELNHNKKNDEITKLIPETSTVSNNTKENEIKASSASSEVKKVSLKSFGKIYSINENIFLDKIPKEVININFLNAKDFAFTNSPNGDGDSWGHKEAGLELRKNGYDFKKTGLSNHDSEKWIQTHYQQLVWYLASMARRFPENSQSFWSKKAVFERLVKIYKKELLESHRPAIRRILERDSSSKLLMVLCISEVISKNYILLSDGWYSIKAQIDNLLSRAVARKRLDIGTKIAIIGSQLKMGSGGFEGISPLQIEDPKSETAPYLLINSNSVRTAPWYQKLGFQPKNSKMSYSLHTLDPSGGSAFGEIDIIVSRRYPLRYMETTTSNTRITRCESEESRCQAEYDKMCRKKAQSLYSNLENESITNRSALSTPDKLRSSINFDEKTGEELYSLFSNSTDPSHLTSMLSTENQRKLEAYAESMKNERAEIVNSELLDLMPPRKVVSFFQVLITDTQQNKSVKSKPKYNRVVLSIWGSDHSVWSQFSEGKRFKLYGVTPSGYKSEQTNNNSKLLNTNQRNFLRLNVTRNTVWVPVKDNNFENLEGCDPRKNLTISQLTQQNLRTDVDIVAIVESCVNAKNYGQDVTAISLLPIELNDWGKYNIISNKPQTKSNPFEKESNIEDIQKSPESEFGDELDHLANLYNLGGTQGTNSSTNTIFKEEKMIVTKNRSSAKMNTQEPKMFAYFSKQVFGTILLKPKEVIRIKDIYLGNWDQTRNVYFGTSRDYTEYHTIKDHDNINK
;
A
#
# COMPACT_ATOMS: atom_id res chain seq x y z
N MET A 1 -43.42 7.06 -42.32
CA MET A 1 -42.16 6.49 -42.82
C MET A 1 -41.43 5.92 -41.59
N VAL A 2 -41.37 4.62 -41.30
CA VAL A 2 -41.45 3.41 -42.15
C VAL A 2 -40.30 3.46 -43.18
N HIS A 3 -39.26 2.62 -43.15
CA HIS A 3 -39.27 1.14 -43.06
C HIS A 3 -38.18 0.51 -42.16
N SER A 4 -38.40 -0.76 -41.83
CA SER A 4 -37.39 -1.74 -41.42
C SER A 4 -36.99 -2.67 -42.58
N GLN A 5 -35.69 -2.87 -42.84
CA GLN A 5 -34.96 -4.08 -43.30
C GLN A 5 -33.46 -3.81 -42.99
N GLY A 6 -32.51 -4.72 -42.77
CA GLY A 6 -32.49 -6.18 -42.87
C GLY A 6 -31.78 -6.65 -44.14
N LEU A 7 -30.50 -7.08 -44.09
CA LEU A 7 -29.87 -8.05 -45.03
C LEU A 7 -28.37 -8.36 -44.73
N ARG A 8 -28.06 -9.67 -44.81
CA ARG A 8 -26.80 -10.39 -45.20
C ARG A 8 -25.38 -9.93 -44.81
N ARG A 9 -24.59 -10.95 -44.40
CA ARG A 9 -23.11 -11.00 -44.44
C ARG A 9 -22.59 -11.12 -45.90
N PRO A 10 -21.40 -10.61 -46.21
CA PRO A 10 -20.51 -11.18 -47.23
C PRO A 10 -19.52 -12.20 -46.60
N ASN A 11 -19.20 -13.26 -47.35
CA ASN A 11 -17.98 -14.06 -47.17
C ASN A 11 -16.96 -13.64 -48.26
N ILE A 12 -15.69 -14.07 -48.13
CA ILE A 12 -14.46 -13.76 -48.91
C ILE A 12 -13.47 -12.93 -48.07
N ALA A 13 -12.17 -13.23 -47.96
CA ALA A 13 -11.41 -14.47 -48.18
C ALA A 13 -10.06 -14.36 -47.41
N ARG A 14 -9.18 -15.35 -47.51
CA ARG A 14 -7.86 -15.37 -46.84
C ARG A 14 -6.95 -14.24 -47.34
N GLY A 15 -6.37 -13.47 -46.42
CA GLY A 15 -5.31 -12.50 -46.65
C GLY A 15 -4.36 -12.46 -45.45
N GLN A 16 -3.06 -12.28 -45.69
CA GLN A 16 -2.02 -12.44 -44.66
C GLN A 16 -1.83 -11.17 -43.82
N SER A 17 -1.64 -11.32 -42.51
CA SER A 17 -1.24 -10.25 -41.59
C SER A 17 0.25 -10.41 -41.21
N PRO A 18 1.14 -9.44 -41.52
CA PRO A 18 2.55 -9.53 -41.13
C PRO A 18 2.72 -9.31 -39.61
N GLY A 19 3.39 -10.25 -38.94
CA GLY A 19 3.71 -10.16 -37.52
C GLY A 19 4.98 -9.35 -37.26
N LEU A 20 4.86 -8.25 -36.53
CA LEU A 20 5.99 -7.46 -36.04
C LEU A 20 6.08 -7.57 -34.51
N PHE A 21 6.88 -8.53 -34.04
CA PHE A 21 7.66 -8.52 -32.78
C PHE A 21 8.26 -9.93 -32.57
N GLN A 22 9.41 -10.20 -33.19
CA GLN A 22 10.18 -11.41 -32.91
C GLN A 22 11.05 -11.20 -31.67
N SER A 23 11.02 -12.18 -30.75
CA SER A 23 12.02 -12.28 -29.69
C SER A 23 13.34 -12.81 -30.27
N PRO A 24 14.51 -12.25 -29.94
CA PRO A 24 15.78 -12.72 -30.49
C PRO A 24 16.15 -14.11 -29.96
N LEU A 25 16.50 -15.02 -30.86
CA LEU A 25 17.00 -16.36 -30.56
C LEU A 25 18.47 -16.30 -30.10
N LEU A 26 18.82 -17.09 -29.08
CA LEU A 26 20.19 -17.22 -28.56
C LEU A 26 20.86 -18.49 -29.09
N SER A 27 21.80 -18.35 -30.03
CA SER A 27 22.55 -19.47 -30.60
C SER A 27 24.03 -19.52 -30.14
N GLN A 28 24.27 -20.33 -29.11
CA GLN A 28 25.49 -21.09 -28.77
C GLN A 28 26.92 -20.48 -28.86
N LYS A 29 27.75 -20.93 -27.88
CA LYS A 29 29.23 -21.09 -27.93
C LYS A 29 30.10 -19.81 -27.96
N SER A 30 30.35 -19.28 -26.76
CA SER A 30 31.64 -18.66 -26.41
C SER A 30 32.22 -19.31 -25.14
N LYS A 31 33.54 -19.19 -24.92
CA LYS A 31 34.29 -19.98 -23.92
C LYS A 31 34.01 -19.52 -22.48
N LYS A 32 33.90 -20.46 -21.53
CA LYS A 32 33.89 -20.16 -20.09
C LYS A 32 35.22 -19.48 -19.69
N THR A 33 35.16 -18.23 -19.23
CA THR A 33 36.23 -17.58 -18.45
C THR A 33 35.69 -17.28 -17.05
N LEU A 34 36.48 -17.55 -16.00
CA LEU A 34 36.05 -17.29 -14.63
C LEU A 34 36.08 -15.78 -14.36
N PHE A 35 34.91 -15.18 -14.15
CA PHE A 35 34.79 -13.81 -13.70
C PHE A 35 35.08 -13.72 -12.20
N LYS A 36 36.25 -13.18 -11.82
CA LYS A 36 36.54 -12.84 -10.41
C LYS A 36 35.80 -11.56 -10.03
N PRO A 37 35.10 -11.49 -8.88
CA PRO A 37 34.47 -10.26 -8.43
C PRO A 37 35.53 -9.19 -8.08
N PRO A 38 35.27 -7.90 -8.29
CA PRO A 38 36.20 -6.83 -7.93
C PRO A 38 36.35 -6.72 -6.41
N THR A 39 37.59 -6.60 -5.95
CA THR A 39 37.94 -6.45 -4.53
C THR A 39 37.43 -5.13 -3.97
N ILE A 40 36.75 -5.16 -2.81
CA ILE A 40 36.30 -3.94 -2.12
C ILE A 40 37.52 -3.25 -1.49
N SER A 41 38.03 -2.21 -2.15
CA SER A 41 39.02 -1.31 -1.59
C SER A 41 38.37 -0.40 -0.54
N LYS A 42 38.86 -0.45 0.70
CA LYS A 42 38.46 0.48 1.76
C LYS A 42 39.02 1.89 1.43
N PRO A 43 38.28 2.98 1.67
CA PRO A 43 38.79 4.33 1.46
C PRO A 43 39.94 4.62 2.43
N ILE A 44 41.04 5.16 1.90
CA ILE A 44 42.21 5.55 2.69
C ILE A 44 41.93 6.88 3.38
N LEU A 45 41.95 6.91 4.71
CA LEU A 45 42.03 8.15 5.47
C LEU A 45 43.48 8.63 5.53
N SER A 46 43.77 9.76 4.91
CA SER A 46 45.05 10.47 5.07
C SER A 46 44.93 11.51 6.18
N SER A 47 45.23 11.11 7.43
CA SER A 47 45.38 12.02 8.57
C SER A 47 46.76 11.86 9.18
N SER A 48 47.56 12.93 9.16
CA SER A 48 48.93 12.96 9.68
C SER A 48 49.00 12.68 11.18
N SER A 49 49.96 11.86 11.60
CA SER A 49 50.13 11.41 12.98
C SER A 49 50.94 12.38 13.85
N THR A 50 50.57 12.52 15.12
CA THR A 50 51.49 13.02 16.17
C THR A 50 51.20 12.39 17.54
N GLN A 51 51.81 11.21 17.76
CA GLN A 51 52.30 10.62 19.03
C GLN A 51 51.47 10.58 20.35
N ARG A 52 51.63 9.42 21.04
CA ARG A 52 51.47 9.14 22.49
C ARG A 52 50.04 9.11 23.07
N SER A 53 49.71 8.27 24.06
CA SER A 53 50.23 6.95 24.50
C SER A 53 49.25 6.32 25.52
N ASN A 54 49.41 5.03 25.82
CA ASN A 54 48.68 4.28 26.86
C ASN A 54 48.83 4.94 28.27
N THR A 55 48.05 4.66 29.33
CA THR A 55 47.40 3.38 29.76
C THR A 55 46.06 3.58 30.55
N GLU A 56 45.42 2.47 30.97
CA GLU A 56 44.79 2.16 32.30
C GLU A 56 44.06 3.24 33.14
N GLU A 57 43.03 2.95 33.97
CA GLU A 57 42.16 1.77 34.18
C GLU A 57 40.83 2.20 34.87
N LEU A 58 40.04 1.27 35.43
CA LEU A 58 38.78 1.52 36.13
C LEU A 58 38.97 2.31 37.46
N ASN A 59 38.04 3.23 37.82
CA ASN A 59 36.99 2.91 38.82
C ASN A 59 35.99 4.03 39.23
N HIS A 60 34.83 3.55 39.67
CA HIS A 60 33.87 4.06 40.69
C HIS A 60 33.24 5.48 40.71
N ASN A 61 31.90 5.42 40.74
CA ASN A 61 30.97 6.05 41.70
C ASN A 61 30.56 7.54 41.63
N LYS A 62 29.31 7.71 41.17
CA LYS A 62 28.14 8.26 41.90
C LYS A 62 28.17 9.69 42.49
N LYS A 63 27.14 10.45 42.09
CA LYS A 63 26.37 11.45 42.88
C LYS A 63 27.08 12.79 43.18
N ASN A 64 26.39 13.92 43.41
CA ASN A 64 24.94 14.18 43.50
C ASN A 64 24.59 15.62 43.04
N ASP A 65 23.30 15.84 42.72
CA ASP A 65 22.39 16.98 43.00
C ASP A 65 22.97 18.42 43.21
N GLU A 66 22.54 19.43 42.44
CA GLU A 66 21.61 20.54 42.83
C GLU A 66 22.20 21.59 43.84
N ILE A 67 21.75 22.85 44.00
CA ILE A 67 20.46 23.51 43.71
C ILE A 67 20.58 25.07 43.59
N THR A 68 19.61 25.71 42.93
CA THR A 68 19.20 27.15 42.89
C THR A 68 20.11 28.37 43.26
N LYS A 69 20.07 29.38 42.37
CA LYS A 69 19.73 30.84 42.55
C LYS A 69 20.27 31.65 43.75
N LEU A 70 20.68 32.91 43.48
CA LEU A 70 19.94 34.14 43.90
C LEU A 70 20.46 35.43 43.21
N ILE A 71 19.69 36.53 43.35
CA ILE A 71 19.82 37.89 42.76
C ILE A 71 19.53 38.86 43.95
N PRO A 72 20.32 39.95 44.24
CA PRO A 72 20.12 41.29 43.61
C PRO A 72 21.38 42.22 43.52
N GLU A 73 21.58 43.02 42.45
CA GLU A 73 21.17 44.43 42.17
C GLU A 73 22.17 45.55 42.56
N THR A 74 21.89 46.80 42.13
CA THR A 74 22.64 48.08 42.26
C THR A 74 23.92 48.18 41.40
N SER A 75 24.20 49.19 40.54
CA SER A 75 24.02 50.67 40.51
C SER A 75 25.06 51.42 41.36
N THR A 76 25.78 52.47 40.94
CA THR A 76 25.50 53.55 39.94
C THR A 76 26.76 54.20 39.31
N VAL A 77 26.59 54.78 38.10
CA VAL A 77 27.10 56.10 37.61
C VAL A 77 28.45 56.67 38.12
N SER A 78 29.39 56.96 37.20
CA SER A 78 29.99 58.31 37.00
C SER A 78 30.84 58.40 35.72
N ASN A 79 31.04 59.61 35.18
CA ASN A 79 31.78 59.89 33.94
C ASN A 79 33.27 60.19 34.18
N ASN A 80 34.13 59.97 33.18
CA ASN A 80 34.95 61.05 32.61
C ASN A 80 35.56 60.67 31.24
N THR A 81 36.15 61.66 30.57
CA THR A 81 36.35 61.70 29.10
C THR A 81 37.82 61.70 28.65
N LYS A 82 38.02 61.39 27.36
CA LYS A 82 39.26 61.54 26.54
C LYS A 82 40.36 60.47 26.81
N GLU A 83 41.19 60.07 25.84
CA GLU A 83 41.30 60.51 24.43
C GLU A 83 41.65 59.35 23.45
N ASN A 84 41.60 59.68 22.16
CA ASN A 84 41.67 58.81 20.97
C ASN A 84 42.74 57.69 20.92
N GLU A 85 42.38 56.55 20.31
CA GLU A 85 43.15 56.06 19.15
C GLU A 85 42.27 55.26 18.15
N ILE A 86 42.73 55.11 16.90
CA ILE A 86 41.87 54.83 15.74
C ILE A 86 42.06 53.40 15.20
N LYS A 87 41.00 52.57 15.27
CA LYS A 87 40.82 51.40 14.37
C LYS A 87 39.38 51.27 13.89
N ALA A 88 39.11 51.81 12.70
CA ALA A 88 37.84 51.62 12.00
C ALA A 88 37.74 50.18 11.47
N SER A 89 37.03 49.31 12.20
CA SER A 89 36.56 48.03 11.66
C SER A 89 35.13 48.20 11.13
N SER A 90 34.90 47.79 9.88
CA SER A 90 33.62 47.93 9.20
C SER A 90 32.62 46.89 9.70
N ALA A 91 31.92 47.23 10.79
CA ALA A 91 30.84 46.43 11.35
C ALA A 91 29.67 46.27 10.37
N SER A 92 29.73 45.22 9.53
CA SER A 92 28.64 44.80 8.65
C SER A 92 27.46 44.31 9.49
N SER A 93 26.52 45.21 9.76
CA SER A 93 25.35 44.93 10.58
C SER A 93 24.53 43.78 10.00
N GLU A 94 24.49 42.65 10.71
CA GLU A 94 23.73 41.46 10.28
C GLU A 94 22.23 41.77 10.28
N VAL A 95 21.69 42.02 9.08
CA VAL A 95 20.27 42.29 8.87
C VAL A 95 19.45 41.04 9.22
N LYS A 96 18.91 41.00 10.43
CA LYS A 96 18.06 39.91 10.95
C LYS A 96 16.91 39.63 9.98
N LYS A 97 16.85 38.39 9.47
CA LYS A 97 15.86 37.96 8.47
C LYS A 97 14.47 37.83 9.10
N VAL A 98 13.57 38.75 8.76
CA VAL A 98 12.19 38.79 9.26
C VAL A 98 11.32 37.73 8.55
N SER A 99 10.40 37.10 9.29
CA SER A 99 9.45 36.15 8.73
C SER A 99 8.27 36.87 8.07
N LEU A 100 7.78 36.33 6.94
CA LEU A 100 6.55 36.87 6.33
C LEU A 100 5.33 36.75 7.27
N LYS A 101 5.34 35.79 8.21
CA LYS A 101 4.28 35.63 9.23
C LYS A 101 4.25 36.77 10.27
N SER A 102 5.34 37.53 10.44
CA SER A 102 5.39 38.67 11.38
C SER A 102 5.04 40.03 10.76
N PHE A 103 4.71 40.07 9.46
CA PHE A 103 3.93 41.19 8.91
C PHE A 103 2.48 41.04 9.39
N GLY A 104 1.91 42.15 9.90
CA GLY A 104 0.77 42.15 10.83
C GLY A 104 -0.61 41.79 10.25
N LYS A 105 -1.55 42.75 10.28
CA LYS A 105 -2.91 42.50 9.80
C LYS A 105 -2.92 42.20 8.30
N ILE A 106 -3.74 41.21 7.93
CA ILE A 106 -3.95 40.72 6.58
C ILE A 106 -5.17 41.45 6.03
N TYR A 107 -4.96 42.45 5.17
CA TYR A 107 -6.07 43.20 4.60
C TYR A 107 -6.73 42.45 3.43
N SER A 108 -8.05 42.64 3.29
CA SER A 108 -8.81 42.24 2.11
C SER A 108 -8.95 43.43 1.14
N ILE A 109 -8.87 43.18 -0.16
CA ILE A 109 -8.97 44.24 -1.19
C ILE A 109 -10.37 44.90 -1.17
N ASN A 110 -11.39 44.19 -0.66
CA ASN A 110 -12.75 44.69 -0.53
C ASN A 110 -12.93 45.68 0.65
N GLU A 111 -11.90 45.92 1.47
CA GLU A 111 -11.90 46.97 2.48
C GLU A 111 -11.52 48.30 1.81
N ASN A 112 -12.53 48.98 1.23
CA ASN A 112 -12.39 50.22 0.44
C ASN A 112 -11.49 51.30 1.09
N ILE A 113 -11.39 51.30 2.42
CA ILE A 113 -10.57 52.17 3.28
C ILE A 113 -9.08 52.22 2.85
N PHE A 114 -8.57 51.19 2.16
CA PHE A 114 -7.15 51.09 1.81
C PHE A 114 -6.82 51.28 0.33
N LEU A 115 -7.82 51.53 -0.54
CA LEU A 115 -7.58 51.64 -1.99
C LEU A 115 -6.63 52.79 -2.35
N ASP A 116 -6.75 53.94 -1.68
CA ASP A 116 -5.87 55.11 -1.90
C ASP A 116 -4.40 54.85 -1.53
N LYS A 117 -4.11 53.80 -0.75
CA LYS A 117 -2.75 53.37 -0.39
C LYS A 117 -2.17 52.34 -1.37
N ILE A 118 -2.92 51.91 -2.38
CA ILE A 118 -2.47 50.93 -3.38
C ILE A 118 -2.30 51.66 -4.74
N PRO A 119 -1.14 51.58 -5.42
CA PRO A 119 -0.99 52.14 -6.76
C PRO A 119 -2.05 51.59 -7.73
N LYS A 120 -2.73 52.46 -8.49
CA LYS A 120 -3.87 52.06 -9.34
C LYS A 120 -3.50 50.97 -10.36
N GLU A 121 -2.31 51.07 -10.96
CA GLU A 121 -1.71 50.05 -11.83
C GLU A 121 -1.72 48.64 -11.21
N VAL A 122 -1.40 48.54 -9.91
CA VAL A 122 -1.20 47.29 -9.19
C VAL A 122 -2.51 46.53 -8.99
N ILE A 123 -3.65 47.21 -8.94
CA ILE A 123 -4.94 46.60 -8.59
C ILE A 123 -5.24 45.41 -9.54
N ASN A 124 -5.03 45.59 -10.84
CA ASN A 124 -5.42 44.64 -11.89
C ASN A 124 -4.32 43.64 -12.32
N ILE A 125 -3.13 43.64 -11.67
CA ILE A 125 -2.01 42.76 -12.05
C ILE A 125 -2.25 41.32 -11.56
N ASN A 126 -2.55 40.44 -12.50
CA ASN A 126 -2.70 38.99 -12.30
C ASN A 126 -1.47 38.26 -12.88
N PHE A 127 -1.46 36.92 -12.90
CA PHE A 127 -0.31 36.17 -13.41
C PHE A 127 -0.11 36.33 -14.92
N LEU A 128 -1.19 36.46 -15.70
CA LEU A 128 -1.13 36.50 -17.17
C LEU A 128 -0.52 37.82 -17.67
N ASN A 129 -1.02 38.97 -17.18
CA ASN A 129 -0.55 40.30 -17.63
C ASN A 129 0.77 40.74 -16.96
N ALA A 130 1.21 40.09 -15.88
CA ALA A 130 2.47 40.42 -15.21
C ALA A 130 3.74 40.26 -16.10
N LYS A 131 3.68 39.49 -17.19
CA LYS A 131 4.81 39.36 -18.14
C LYS A 131 4.94 40.57 -19.09
N ASP A 132 3.82 41.22 -19.39
CA ASP A 132 3.70 42.33 -20.36
C ASP A 132 3.67 43.70 -19.66
N PHE A 133 3.70 43.74 -18.32
CA PHE A 133 3.73 44.97 -17.55
C PHE A 133 5.02 45.76 -17.80
N ALA A 134 4.91 47.09 -17.85
CA ALA A 134 6.04 48.00 -17.90
C ALA A 134 5.78 49.21 -16.99
N PHE A 135 6.82 49.69 -16.31
CA PHE A 135 6.75 50.91 -15.49
C PHE A 135 6.98 52.13 -16.40
N THR A 136 6.05 53.07 -16.45
CA THR A 136 6.16 54.31 -17.24
C THR A 136 6.59 55.49 -16.36
N ASN A 137 7.45 56.35 -16.89
CA ASN A 137 7.88 57.58 -16.20
C ASN A 137 6.95 58.78 -16.41
N SER A 138 5.91 58.64 -17.25
CA SER A 138 4.92 59.69 -17.55
C SER A 138 3.49 59.13 -17.48
N PRO A 139 2.52 59.84 -16.88
CA PRO A 139 1.11 59.43 -16.88
C PRO A 139 0.47 59.36 -18.27
N ASN A 140 1.05 60.06 -19.26
CA ASN A 140 0.44 60.25 -20.58
C ASN A 140 0.90 59.25 -21.65
N GLY A 141 1.72 58.24 -21.29
CA GLY A 141 2.15 57.18 -22.21
C GLY A 141 3.39 57.48 -23.04
N ASP A 142 3.63 58.75 -23.44
CA ASP A 142 4.78 59.18 -24.26
C ASP A 142 6.14 59.21 -23.50
N GLY A 143 6.38 58.25 -22.60
CA GLY A 143 7.58 58.21 -21.75
C GLY A 143 8.28 56.86 -21.77
N ASP A 144 9.61 56.88 -21.60
CA ASP A 144 10.47 55.69 -21.54
C ASP A 144 9.90 54.64 -20.56
N SER A 145 9.65 53.44 -21.09
CA SER A 145 8.84 52.39 -20.46
C SER A 145 9.68 51.17 -20.10
N TRP A 146 9.72 50.79 -18.83
CA TRP A 146 10.60 49.73 -18.35
C TRP A 146 9.86 48.41 -18.11
N GLY A 147 9.87 47.54 -19.12
CA GLY A 147 9.35 46.18 -19.08
C GLY A 147 10.45 45.11 -18.92
N HIS A 148 10.16 43.88 -19.33
CA HIS A 148 11.10 42.77 -19.20
C HIS A 148 12.33 42.88 -20.11
N LYS A 149 12.22 43.51 -21.29
CA LYS A 149 13.34 43.69 -22.23
C LYS A 149 14.36 44.68 -21.68
N GLU A 150 13.87 45.79 -21.14
CA GLU A 150 14.65 46.89 -20.58
C GLU A 150 15.32 46.45 -19.28
N ALA A 151 14.64 45.63 -18.45
CA ALA A 151 15.26 44.94 -17.33
C ALA A 151 16.43 44.03 -17.75
N GLY A 152 16.31 43.34 -18.89
CA GLY A 152 17.38 42.54 -19.50
C GLY A 152 18.57 43.37 -19.97
N LEU A 153 18.32 44.52 -20.60
CA LEU A 153 19.36 45.48 -20.98
C LEU A 153 20.04 46.10 -19.75
N GLU A 154 19.29 46.39 -18.69
CA GLU A 154 19.80 46.95 -17.45
C GLU A 154 20.67 45.93 -16.67
N LEU A 155 20.31 44.64 -16.67
CA LEU A 155 21.17 43.57 -16.17
C LEU A 155 22.53 43.56 -16.89
N ARG A 156 22.49 43.52 -18.23
CA ARG A 156 23.69 43.51 -19.09
C ARG A 156 24.57 44.75 -18.84
N LYS A 157 23.98 45.95 -18.75
CA LYS A 157 24.67 47.21 -18.40
C LYS A 157 25.31 47.19 -17.01
N ASN A 158 24.70 46.50 -16.04
CA ASN A 158 25.22 46.33 -14.67
C ASN A 158 26.20 45.14 -14.52
N GLY A 159 26.74 44.60 -15.63
CA GLY A 159 27.75 43.53 -15.62
C GLY A 159 27.22 42.11 -15.44
N TYR A 160 25.90 41.91 -15.40
CA TYR A 160 25.28 40.59 -15.34
C TYR A 160 25.19 39.98 -16.75
N ASP A 161 26.35 39.53 -17.23
CA ASP A 161 26.52 38.96 -18.58
C ASP A 161 26.18 37.47 -18.64
N PHE A 162 25.02 37.18 -19.22
CA PHE A 162 24.51 35.83 -19.47
C PHE A 162 25.44 34.95 -20.32
N LYS A 163 26.33 35.51 -21.16
CA LYS A 163 27.30 34.71 -21.94
C LYS A 163 28.21 33.87 -21.03
N LYS A 164 28.45 34.33 -19.80
CA LYS A 164 29.26 33.63 -18.78
C LYS A 164 28.50 32.51 -18.06
N THR A 165 27.20 32.33 -18.35
CA THR A 165 26.32 31.36 -17.67
C THR A 165 25.99 30.12 -18.51
N GLY A 166 26.44 30.08 -19.77
CA GLY A 166 26.20 28.96 -20.69
C GLY A 166 24.79 28.91 -21.30
N LEU A 167 23.89 29.84 -20.96
CA LEU A 167 22.58 29.95 -21.62
C LEU A 167 22.74 30.50 -23.04
N SER A 168 21.86 30.05 -23.95
CA SER A 168 21.71 30.68 -25.27
C SER A 168 21.09 32.09 -25.15
N ASN A 169 21.17 32.90 -26.20
CA ASN A 169 20.51 34.21 -26.23
C ASN A 169 18.99 34.09 -26.02
N HIS A 170 18.35 33.11 -26.67
CA HIS A 170 16.92 32.79 -26.53
C HIS A 170 16.57 32.43 -25.09
N ASP A 171 17.31 31.49 -24.49
CA ASP A 171 17.00 31.00 -23.14
C ASP A 171 17.26 32.09 -22.08
N SER A 172 18.24 32.97 -22.32
CA SER A 172 18.50 34.14 -21.49
C SER A 172 17.33 35.12 -21.51
N GLU A 173 16.78 35.45 -22.67
CA GLU A 173 15.65 36.38 -22.80
C GLU A 173 14.36 35.79 -22.23
N LYS A 174 14.18 34.48 -22.40
CA LYS A 174 13.08 33.72 -21.82
C LYS A 174 13.19 33.58 -20.30
N TRP A 175 14.40 33.41 -19.75
CA TRP A 175 14.68 33.46 -18.31
C TRP A 175 14.32 34.83 -17.74
N ILE A 176 14.75 35.92 -18.41
CA ILE A 176 14.42 37.29 -18.01
C ILE A 176 12.89 37.50 -17.98
N GLN A 177 12.18 37.14 -19.05
CA GLN A 177 10.71 37.28 -19.12
C GLN A 177 9.99 36.45 -18.05
N THR A 178 10.40 35.19 -17.86
CA THR A 178 9.82 34.26 -16.87
C THR A 178 9.95 34.82 -15.44
N HIS A 179 11.13 35.25 -15.04
CA HIS A 179 11.32 35.78 -13.68
C HIS A 179 10.76 37.19 -13.51
N TYR A 180 10.73 38.02 -14.56
CA TYR A 180 10.01 39.30 -14.52
C TYR A 180 8.52 39.09 -14.21
N GLN A 181 7.85 38.17 -14.92
CA GLN A 181 6.45 37.81 -14.67
C GLN A 181 6.19 37.37 -13.22
N GLN A 182 6.99 36.44 -12.70
CA GLN A 182 6.84 35.94 -11.33
C GLN A 182 7.08 37.05 -10.30
N LEU A 183 8.08 37.91 -10.51
CA LEU A 183 8.40 39.03 -9.62
C LEU A 183 7.33 40.11 -9.63
N VAL A 184 6.85 40.53 -10.80
CA VAL A 184 5.76 41.51 -10.92
C VAL A 184 4.50 41.00 -10.25
N TRP A 185 4.08 39.77 -10.53
CA TRP A 185 2.90 39.16 -9.88
C TRP A 185 3.06 39.06 -8.36
N TYR A 186 4.25 38.68 -7.88
CA TYR A 186 4.56 38.60 -6.45
C TYR A 186 4.51 39.98 -5.76
N LEU A 187 5.17 41.00 -6.32
CA LEU A 187 5.25 42.33 -5.71
C LEU A 187 3.92 43.09 -5.77
N ALA A 188 3.17 42.95 -6.86
CA ALA A 188 1.80 43.45 -6.92
C ALA A 188 0.92 42.80 -5.85
N SER A 189 1.06 41.49 -5.65
CA SER A 189 0.32 40.76 -4.61
C SER A 189 0.75 41.13 -3.19
N MET A 190 2.02 41.44 -2.95
CA MET A 190 2.51 41.97 -1.66
C MET A 190 1.94 43.37 -1.39
N ALA A 191 2.00 44.28 -2.37
CA ALA A 191 1.52 45.65 -2.23
C ALA A 191 -0.01 45.72 -1.97
N ARG A 192 -0.81 44.86 -2.62
CA ARG A 192 -2.25 44.72 -2.32
C ARG A 192 -2.53 44.11 -0.95
N ARG A 193 -1.66 43.21 -0.47
CA ARG A 193 -1.86 42.48 0.80
C ARG A 193 -1.48 43.32 2.02
N PHE A 194 -0.54 44.25 1.85
CA PHE A 194 -0.02 45.14 2.89
C PHE A 194 -0.01 46.59 2.41
N PRO A 195 -1.18 47.27 2.30
CA PRO A 195 -1.28 48.60 1.69
C PRO A 195 -0.43 49.67 2.39
N GLU A 196 -0.24 49.55 3.71
CA GLU A 196 0.61 50.44 4.52
C GLU A 196 2.10 50.42 4.11
N ASN A 197 2.55 49.36 3.44
CA ASN A 197 3.93 49.22 2.93
C ASN A 197 3.97 49.04 1.40
N SER A 198 2.91 49.40 0.69
CA SER A 198 2.75 49.16 -0.75
C SER A 198 3.93 49.70 -1.57
N GLN A 199 4.33 50.95 -1.32
CA GLN A 199 5.46 51.64 -1.96
C GLN A 199 6.81 50.98 -1.65
N SER A 200 6.96 50.34 -0.48
CA SER A 200 8.17 49.59 -0.12
C SER A 200 8.28 48.25 -0.86
N PHE A 201 7.15 47.70 -1.35
CA PHE A 201 7.13 46.49 -2.17
C PHE A 201 7.13 46.78 -3.68
N TRP A 202 6.49 47.87 -4.12
CA TRP A 202 6.22 48.16 -5.52
C TRP A 202 7.08 49.32 -6.08
N SER A 203 8.06 48.98 -6.91
CA SER A 203 8.80 49.92 -7.77
C SER A 203 9.66 49.17 -8.79
N LYS A 204 10.09 49.84 -9.86
CA LYS A 204 11.14 49.35 -10.79
C LYS A 204 12.35 48.81 -10.02
N LYS A 205 12.89 49.59 -9.07
CA LYS A 205 14.04 49.19 -8.23
C LYS A 205 13.77 47.91 -7.46
N ALA A 206 12.58 47.77 -6.87
CA ALA A 206 12.17 46.59 -6.12
C ALA A 206 12.03 45.33 -7.00
N VAL A 207 11.71 45.46 -8.29
CA VAL A 207 11.76 44.37 -9.29
C VAL A 207 13.21 44.07 -9.66
N PHE A 208 13.98 45.07 -10.11
CA PHE A 208 15.34 44.89 -10.62
C PHE A 208 16.28 44.28 -9.58
N GLU A 209 16.27 44.78 -8.34
CA GLU A 209 17.05 44.21 -7.24
C GLU A 209 16.74 42.73 -6.99
N ARG A 210 15.48 42.31 -7.18
CA ARG A 210 15.08 40.91 -7.00
C ARG A 210 15.47 40.07 -8.20
N LEU A 211 15.39 40.59 -9.42
CA LEU A 211 15.87 39.91 -10.62
C LEU A 211 17.38 39.65 -10.54
N VAL A 212 18.18 40.62 -10.07
CA VAL A 212 19.60 40.45 -9.74
C VAL A 212 19.82 39.37 -8.67
N LYS A 213 18.96 39.32 -7.63
CA LYS A 213 19.04 38.30 -6.57
C LYS A 213 18.63 36.89 -7.06
N ILE A 214 17.80 36.77 -8.10
CA ILE A 214 17.50 35.49 -8.78
C ILE A 214 18.70 35.11 -9.68
N TYR A 215 19.23 36.04 -10.48
CA TYR A 215 20.40 35.82 -11.36
C TYR A 215 21.58 35.23 -10.58
N LYS A 216 21.97 35.89 -9.48
CA LYS A 216 23.07 35.42 -8.61
C LYS A 216 22.80 34.01 -8.08
N LYS A 217 21.57 33.73 -7.65
CA LYS A 217 21.22 32.43 -7.07
C LYS A 217 21.17 31.29 -8.08
N GLU A 218 20.44 31.45 -9.16
CA GLU A 218 20.26 30.35 -10.10
C GLU A 218 21.46 30.16 -11.03
N LEU A 219 22.07 31.25 -11.50
CA LEU A 219 23.07 31.20 -12.56
C LEU A 219 24.52 31.30 -12.06
N LEU A 220 24.77 31.75 -10.82
CA LEU A 220 26.10 31.74 -10.19
C LEU A 220 26.17 30.72 -9.03
N GLU A 221 25.24 30.79 -8.07
CA GLU A 221 25.16 29.84 -6.93
C GLU A 221 24.54 28.48 -7.33
N SER A 222 24.14 28.29 -8.61
CA SER A 222 23.56 27.05 -9.16
C SER A 222 22.32 26.52 -8.41
N HIS A 223 21.55 27.40 -7.78
CA HIS A 223 20.34 27.06 -7.03
C HIS A 223 19.19 26.67 -7.96
N ARG A 224 19.00 25.36 -8.17
CA ARG A 224 17.89 24.80 -8.97
C ARG A 224 16.57 24.77 -8.16
N PRO A 225 15.50 25.45 -8.62
CA PRO A 225 14.17 25.43 -7.97
C PRO A 225 13.48 24.06 -7.99
N ALA A 226 12.30 23.96 -7.36
CA ALA A 226 11.62 22.68 -7.18
C ALA A 226 11.04 22.11 -8.48
N ILE A 227 10.37 22.96 -9.27
CA ILE A 227 9.85 22.57 -10.59
C ILE A 227 11.00 22.23 -11.54
N ARG A 228 12.07 23.03 -11.50
CA ARG A 228 13.29 22.80 -12.29
C ARG A 228 13.90 21.43 -12.02
N ARG A 229 14.17 21.08 -10.75
CA ARG A 229 14.69 19.76 -10.33
C ARG A 229 13.76 18.58 -10.64
N ILE A 230 12.46 18.83 -10.81
CA ILE A 230 11.50 17.78 -11.22
C ILE A 230 11.59 17.53 -12.73
N LEU A 231 11.68 18.60 -13.54
CA LEU A 231 11.79 18.53 -15.00
C LEU A 231 13.17 18.02 -15.45
N GLU A 232 14.24 18.44 -14.78
CA GLU A 232 15.62 17.95 -14.93
C GLU A 232 15.85 16.56 -14.30
N ARG A 233 14.79 15.92 -13.75
CA ARG A 233 14.77 14.61 -13.06
C ARG A 233 15.63 14.46 -11.80
N ASP A 234 16.44 15.45 -11.41
CA ASP A 234 17.22 15.50 -10.15
C ASP A 234 16.41 15.20 -8.88
N SER A 235 15.07 15.31 -8.90
CA SER A 235 14.24 15.10 -7.72
C SER A 235 12.85 14.57 -8.04
N SER A 236 12.40 13.60 -7.23
CA SER A 236 11.08 13.01 -7.40
C SER A 236 9.94 13.98 -7.06
N SER A 237 8.99 14.13 -7.97
CA SER A 237 7.73 14.85 -7.73
C SER A 237 6.81 14.18 -6.70
N LYS A 238 7.18 13.00 -6.18
CA LYS A 238 6.52 12.37 -5.02
C LYS A 238 6.81 13.09 -3.69
N LEU A 239 7.87 13.90 -3.60
CA LEU A 239 8.25 14.60 -2.37
C LEU A 239 7.24 15.69 -1.99
N LEU A 240 7.17 16.03 -0.69
CA LEU A 240 6.30 17.10 -0.19
C LEU A 240 6.79 18.47 -0.70
N MET A 241 5.94 19.17 -1.43
CA MET A 241 6.18 20.52 -1.94
C MET A 241 4.95 21.40 -1.77
N VAL A 242 5.16 22.72 -1.78
CA VAL A 242 4.09 23.72 -1.79
C VAL A 242 4.20 24.55 -3.07
N LEU A 243 3.14 24.54 -3.88
CA LEU A 243 3.05 25.31 -5.12
C LEU A 243 1.89 26.31 -5.03
N CYS A 244 1.93 27.37 -5.83
CA CYS A 244 0.88 28.37 -5.95
C CYS A 244 0.07 28.13 -7.24
N ILE A 245 -1.26 28.17 -7.19
CA ILE A 245 -2.09 28.15 -8.41
C ILE A 245 -1.89 29.49 -9.14
N SER A 246 -1.30 29.46 -10.34
CA SER A 246 -1.04 30.66 -11.14
C SER A 246 -2.08 30.89 -12.24
N GLU A 247 -2.70 29.82 -12.76
CA GLU A 247 -3.74 29.88 -13.79
C GLU A 247 -4.70 28.70 -13.67
N VAL A 248 -5.96 28.87 -14.09
CA VAL A 248 -6.90 27.75 -14.30
C VAL A 248 -7.07 27.57 -15.80
N ILE A 249 -6.39 26.55 -16.36
CA ILE A 249 -6.30 26.33 -17.81
C ILE A 249 -7.61 25.72 -18.32
N SER A 250 -8.17 24.76 -17.59
CA SER A 250 -9.48 24.14 -17.88
C SER A 250 -10.04 23.45 -16.64
N LYS A 251 -11.22 22.83 -16.77
CA LYS A 251 -11.85 22.01 -15.73
C LYS A 251 -10.93 20.94 -15.13
N ASN A 252 -10.01 20.39 -15.93
CA ASN A 252 -9.15 19.25 -15.55
C ASN A 252 -7.66 19.62 -15.43
N TYR A 253 -7.28 20.88 -15.72
CA TYR A 253 -5.89 21.33 -15.73
C TYR A 253 -5.74 22.72 -15.11
N ILE A 254 -4.74 22.86 -14.22
CA ILE A 254 -4.33 24.13 -13.62
C ILE A 254 -2.83 24.34 -13.85
N LEU A 255 -2.38 25.60 -13.83
CA LEU A 255 -0.96 25.94 -13.83
C LEU A 255 -0.50 26.18 -12.39
N LEU A 256 0.64 25.61 -12.03
CA LEU A 256 1.24 25.70 -10.70
C LEU A 256 2.64 26.34 -10.77
N SER A 257 2.92 27.32 -9.92
CA SER A 257 4.22 27.98 -9.80
C SER A 257 4.91 27.65 -8.48
N ASP A 258 6.23 27.48 -8.49
CA ASP A 258 7.08 27.39 -7.30
C ASP A 258 7.71 28.76 -6.90
N GLY A 259 7.32 29.82 -7.60
CA GLY A 259 7.86 31.17 -7.48
C GLY A 259 9.04 31.46 -8.42
N TRP A 260 9.52 30.46 -9.15
CA TRP A 260 10.59 30.60 -10.16
C TRP A 260 10.08 30.18 -11.53
N TYR A 261 9.50 28.98 -11.63
CA TYR A 261 8.96 28.41 -12.85
C TYR A 261 7.51 27.98 -12.67
N SER A 262 6.85 27.62 -13.77
CA SER A 262 5.47 27.14 -13.79
C SER A 262 5.38 25.78 -14.48
N ILE A 263 4.50 24.91 -14.00
CA ILE A 263 4.23 23.58 -14.56
C ILE A 263 2.72 23.32 -14.61
N LYS A 264 2.24 22.71 -15.70
CA LYS A 264 0.84 22.25 -15.80
C LYS A 264 0.59 21.09 -14.84
N ALA A 265 -0.59 21.03 -14.25
CA ALA A 265 -1.02 19.94 -13.39
C ALA A 265 -2.41 19.44 -13.78
N GLN A 266 -2.52 18.14 -14.03
CA GLN A 266 -3.79 17.43 -14.20
C GLN A 266 -4.40 17.15 -12.82
N ILE A 267 -5.67 17.49 -12.66
CA ILE A 267 -6.42 17.41 -11.40
C ILE A 267 -7.58 16.41 -11.48
N ASP A 268 -7.92 15.78 -10.35
CA ASP A 268 -9.07 14.86 -10.26
C ASP A 268 -10.43 15.57 -10.12
N ASN A 269 -11.51 14.82 -10.28
CA ASN A 269 -12.90 15.30 -10.20
C ASN A 269 -13.30 15.92 -8.84
N LEU A 270 -12.50 15.77 -7.78
CA LEU A 270 -12.71 16.42 -6.48
C LEU A 270 -12.02 17.79 -6.46
N LEU A 271 -10.75 17.87 -6.92
CA LEU A 271 -10.04 19.12 -7.14
C LEU A 271 -10.76 20.01 -8.17
N SER A 272 -11.22 19.46 -9.30
CA SER A 272 -12.00 20.21 -10.30
C SER A 272 -13.27 20.83 -9.72
N ARG A 273 -13.94 20.14 -8.79
CA ARG A 273 -15.10 20.68 -8.07
C ARG A 273 -14.72 21.71 -7.01
N ALA A 274 -13.52 21.63 -6.43
CA ALA A 274 -13.02 22.67 -5.54
C ALA A 274 -12.65 23.96 -6.30
N VAL A 275 -12.05 23.83 -7.49
CA VAL A 275 -11.75 24.96 -8.39
C VAL A 275 -13.04 25.61 -8.92
N ALA A 276 -13.96 24.82 -9.46
CA ALA A 276 -15.26 25.32 -9.96
C ALA A 276 -16.12 25.98 -8.87
N ARG A 277 -15.90 25.66 -7.59
CA ARG A 277 -16.55 26.29 -6.42
C ARG A 277 -15.70 27.37 -5.75
N LYS A 278 -14.63 27.84 -6.40
CA LYS A 278 -13.70 28.87 -5.90
C LYS A 278 -13.12 28.59 -4.50
N ARG A 279 -13.07 27.32 -4.09
CA ARG A 279 -12.37 26.84 -2.87
C ARG A 279 -10.88 26.62 -3.09
N LEU A 280 -10.48 26.49 -4.35
CA LEU A 280 -9.11 26.60 -4.83
C LEU A 280 -9.16 27.61 -5.98
N ASP A 281 -8.46 28.72 -5.87
CA ASP A 281 -8.44 29.77 -6.89
C ASP A 281 -7.02 30.30 -7.13
N ILE A 282 -6.83 31.12 -8.16
CA ILE A 282 -5.54 31.75 -8.49
C ILE A 282 -4.98 32.50 -7.27
N GLY A 283 -3.69 32.30 -6.99
CA GLY A 283 -3.01 32.76 -5.76
C GLY A 283 -3.12 31.81 -4.56
N THR A 284 -3.91 30.74 -4.63
CA THR A 284 -3.99 29.74 -3.54
C THR A 284 -2.72 28.90 -3.50
N LYS A 285 -2.08 28.83 -2.33
CA LYS A 285 -0.99 27.89 -2.08
C LYS A 285 -1.55 26.51 -1.72
N ILE A 286 -1.03 25.46 -2.34
CA ILE A 286 -1.38 24.07 -2.08
C ILE A 286 -0.14 23.25 -1.73
N ALA A 287 -0.24 22.47 -0.66
CA ALA A 287 0.70 21.42 -0.31
C ALA A 287 0.35 20.15 -1.08
N ILE A 288 1.35 19.53 -1.70
CA ILE A 288 1.23 18.39 -2.61
C ILE A 288 2.27 17.34 -2.20
N ILE A 289 1.85 16.08 -2.10
CA ILE A 289 2.74 14.94 -1.87
C ILE A 289 2.35 13.79 -2.81
N GLY A 290 3.30 12.91 -3.15
CA GLY A 290 3.03 11.71 -3.95
C GLY A 290 2.56 11.98 -5.39
N SER A 291 2.78 13.18 -5.93
CA SER A 291 2.44 13.49 -7.32
C SER A 291 3.30 12.69 -8.30
N GLN A 292 2.81 12.52 -9.53
CA GLN A 292 3.55 11.84 -10.58
C GLN A 292 3.88 12.84 -11.69
N LEU A 293 5.14 12.89 -12.11
CA LEU A 293 5.49 13.60 -13.34
C LEU A 293 5.10 12.72 -14.54
N LYS A 294 4.32 13.27 -15.45
CA LYS A 294 3.97 12.69 -16.74
C LYS A 294 4.64 13.51 -17.83
N MET A 295 5.17 12.85 -18.86
CA MET A 295 5.58 13.53 -20.08
C MET A 295 4.34 13.87 -20.90
N GLY A 296 4.42 14.97 -21.66
CA GLY A 296 3.55 15.18 -22.80
C GLY A 296 3.95 14.27 -23.97
N SER A 297 3.37 14.52 -25.14
CA SER A 297 3.62 13.73 -26.36
C SER A 297 5.09 13.74 -26.85
N GLY A 298 5.92 14.67 -26.37
CA GLY A 298 7.34 14.80 -26.75
C GLY A 298 8.34 13.83 -26.07
N GLY A 299 7.91 13.01 -25.11
CA GLY A 299 8.71 11.86 -24.63
C GLY A 299 10.01 12.15 -23.87
N PHE A 300 10.22 13.36 -23.35
CA PHE A 300 11.51 13.79 -22.77
C PHE A 300 12.03 12.92 -21.60
N GLU A 301 13.31 12.55 -21.65
CA GLU A 301 13.97 11.90 -20.51
C GLU A 301 14.18 12.90 -19.36
N GLY A 302 14.76 14.07 -19.64
CA GLY A 302 14.77 15.25 -18.76
C GLY A 302 14.79 16.53 -19.60
N ILE A 303 14.36 17.66 -19.05
CA ILE A 303 14.26 18.93 -19.78
C ILE A 303 14.42 20.15 -18.86
N SER A 304 15.13 21.19 -19.32
CA SER A 304 15.20 22.47 -18.61
C SER A 304 13.86 23.22 -18.75
N PRO A 305 13.36 23.92 -17.70
CA PRO A 305 12.17 24.76 -17.81
C PRO A 305 12.23 25.77 -18.96
N LEU A 306 13.41 26.26 -19.31
CA LEU A 306 13.62 27.24 -20.38
C LEU A 306 13.45 26.63 -21.78
N GLN A 307 13.66 25.32 -21.94
CA GLN A 307 13.47 24.61 -23.21
C GLN A 307 11.99 24.32 -23.52
N ILE A 308 11.09 24.43 -22.53
CA ILE A 308 9.64 24.25 -22.73
C ILE A 308 9.05 25.55 -23.27
N GLU A 309 8.63 25.59 -24.54
CA GLU A 309 8.05 26.79 -25.20
C GLU A 309 6.87 27.39 -24.42
N ASP A 310 5.81 26.60 -24.20
CA ASP A 310 4.69 26.94 -23.33
C ASP A 310 4.44 25.78 -22.34
N PRO A 311 4.51 26.00 -21.02
CA PRO A 311 4.22 24.96 -20.02
C PRO A 311 2.76 24.47 -20.04
N LYS A 312 1.86 25.12 -20.78
CA LYS A 312 0.47 24.68 -20.97
C LYS A 312 0.28 23.76 -22.19
N SER A 313 1.22 23.73 -23.14
CA SER A 313 1.20 22.88 -24.34
C SER A 313 1.04 21.39 -24.06
N GLU A 314 0.43 20.62 -24.96
CA GLU A 314 0.26 19.17 -24.84
C GLU A 314 1.58 18.37 -24.92
N THR A 315 2.61 18.95 -25.54
CA THR A 315 3.97 18.38 -25.56
C THR A 315 4.68 18.54 -24.21
N ALA A 316 4.31 19.55 -23.41
CA ALA A 316 4.98 19.89 -22.16
C ALA A 316 4.71 18.85 -21.04
N PRO A 317 5.73 18.51 -20.22
CA PRO A 317 5.54 17.69 -19.03
C PRO A 317 4.55 18.31 -18.02
N TYR A 318 3.81 17.47 -17.30
CA TYR A 318 2.80 17.90 -16.34
C TYR A 318 2.75 16.99 -15.10
N LEU A 319 2.26 17.53 -13.99
CA LEU A 319 2.04 16.78 -12.74
C LEU A 319 0.64 16.16 -12.71
N LEU A 320 0.51 14.88 -12.38
CA LEU A 320 -0.76 14.28 -11.96
C LEU A 320 -0.90 14.41 -10.45
N ILE A 321 -1.94 15.12 -9.99
CA ILE A 321 -2.23 15.35 -8.55
C ILE A 321 -3.65 14.93 -8.19
N ASN A 322 -3.79 14.31 -7.01
CA ASN A 322 -5.05 13.72 -6.54
C ASN A 322 -5.43 14.28 -5.16
N SER A 323 -6.72 14.49 -4.90
CA SER A 323 -7.29 15.18 -3.75
C SER A 323 -6.89 14.60 -2.39
N ASN A 324 -6.73 13.29 -2.27
CA ASN A 324 -6.31 12.68 -1.01
C ASN A 324 -4.86 13.02 -0.63
N SER A 325 -4.06 13.54 -1.57
CA SER A 325 -2.68 13.97 -1.37
C SER A 325 -2.43 15.46 -1.66
N VAL A 326 -3.48 16.28 -1.64
CA VAL A 326 -3.41 17.75 -1.76
C VAL A 326 -4.16 18.41 -0.61
N ARG A 327 -3.60 19.46 0.00
CA ARG A 327 -4.27 20.33 1.00
C ARG A 327 -3.91 21.79 0.74
N THR A 328 -4.74 22.74 1.18
CA THR A 328 -4.40 24.17 1.17
C THR A 328 -3.27 24.46 2.16
N ALA A 329 -2.24 25.18 1.73
CA ALA A 329 -1.13 25.62 2.58
C ALA A 329 -1.37 27.04 3.13
N PRO A 330 -0.82 27.41 4.29
CA PRO A 330 -0.88 28.79 4.80
C PRO A 330 -0.32 29.80 3.80
N TRP A 331 -0.90 31.00 3.74
CA TRP A 331 -0.49 32.05 2.81
C TRP A 331 1.00 32.44 2.94
N TYR A 332 1.56 32.40 4.15
CA TYR A 332 2.96 32.68 4.43
C TYR A 332 3.92 31.52 4.10
N GLN A 333 3.41 30.32 3.76
CA GLN A 333 4.25 29.13 3.57
C GLN A 333 5.19 29.32 2.37
N LYS A 334 6.45 28.91 2.54
CA LYS A 334 7.47 28.98 1.48
C LYS A 334 7.14 27.99 0.35
N LEU A 335 7.22 28.46 -0.90
CA LEU A 335 7.03 27.62 -2.09
C LEU A 335 8.23 26.69 -2.32
N GLY A 336 8.02 25.66 -3.13
CA GLY A 336 8.97 24.60 -3.45
C GLY A 336 8.95 23.43 -2.47
N PHE A 337 9.99 22.59 -2.49
CA PHE A 337 10.13 21.46 -1.59
C PHE A 337 10.16 21.89 -0.12
N GLN A 338 9.48 21.12 0.74
CA GLN A 338 9.45 21.34 2.17
C GLN A 338 10.57 20.53 2.87
N PRO A 339 11.01 20.91 4.09
CA PRO A 339 11.98 20.15 4.88
C PRO A 339 11.55 18.68 5.06
N LYS A 340 12.53 17.76 5.15
CA LYS A 340 12.27 16.30 5.27
C LYS A 340 11.35 15.92 6.45
N ASN A 341 11.37 16.71 7.53
CA ASN A 341 10.57 16.47 8.74
C ASN A 341 9.16 17.07 8.65
N SER A 342 8.84 17.85 7.59
CA SER A 342 7.51 18.39 7.37
C SER A 342 6.56 17.28 6.92
N LYS A 343 5.45 17.15 7.64
CA LYS A 343 4.39 16.17 7.36
C LYS A 343 3.11 16.84 6.91
N MET A 344 2.33 16.12 6.14
CA MET A 344 0.94 16.46 5.83
C MET A 344 0.09 15.31 6.33
N SER A 345 -0.53 15.48 7.50
CA SER A 345 -1.28 14.43 8.18
C SER A 345 -2.80 14.55 7.91
N TYR A 346 -3.53 13.44 7.97
CA TYR A 346 -4.96 13.35 7.65
C TYR A 346 -5.73 12.57 8.72
N SER A 347 -7.01 12.95 8.91
CA SER A 347 -8.02 12.05 9.47
C SER A 347 -8.62 11.18 8.35
N LEU A 348 -8.97 9.94 8.67
CA LEU A 348 -9.70 9.00 7.82
C LEU A 348 -10.98 9.60 7.21
N HIS A 349 -11.68 10.47 7.94
CA HIS A 349 -12.89 11.13 7.46
C HIS A 349 -12.64 12.22 6.40
N THR A 350 -11.40 12.69 6.26
CA THR A 350 -11.01 13.62 5.17
C THR A 350 -10.77 12.92 3.83
N LEU A 351 -10.67 11.60 3.83
CA LEU A 351 -10.41 10.79 2.64
C LEU A 351 -11.67 10.61 1.79
N ASP A 352 -11.48 10.48 0.48
CA ASP A 352 -12.56 10.20 -0.46
C ASP A 352 -12.21 9.08 -1.45
N PRO A 353 -13.11 8.11 -1.70
CA PRO A 353 -12.95 7.06 -2.71
C PRO A 353 -12.49 7.51 -4.10
N SER A 354 -12.86 8.71 -4.54
CA SER A 354 -12.49 9.22 -5.87
C SER A 354 -11.21 10.07 -5.88
N GLY A 355 -10.55 10.26 -4.73
CA GLY A 355 -9.43 11.20 -4.55
C GLY A 355 -8.03 10.62 -4.74
N GLY A 356 -7.88 9.44 -5.36
CA GLY A 356 -6.61 8.74 -5.55
C GLY A 356 -5.96 8.27 -4.23
N SER A 357 -4.68 7.88 -4.25
CA SER A 357 -3.96 7.45 -3.05
C SER A 357 -3.68 8.61 -2.08
N ALA A 358 -3.62 8.30 -0.78
CA ALA A 358 -3.31 9.22 0.31
C ALA A 358 -1.86 8.99 0.77
N PHE A 359 -0.91 9.83 0.31
CA PHE A 359 0.54 9.65 0.52
C PHE A 359 1.09 10.31 1.80
N GLY A 360 0.32 11.18 2.43
CA GLY A 360 0.62 11.76 3.75
C GLY A 360 0.31 10.82 4.92
N GLU A 361 0.53 11.30 6.13
CA GLU A 361 0.45 10.51 7.38
C GLU A 361 -1.01 10.34 7.85
N ILE A 362 -1.48 9.10 8.01
CA ILE A 362 -2.75 8.79 8.68
C ILE A 362 -2.41 8.08 9.99
N ASP A 363 -2.88 8.60 11.12
CA ASP A 363 -2.53 8.11 12.46
C ASP A 363 -3.70 7.31 13.03
N ILE A 364 -3.55 5.98 13.09
CA ILE A 364 -4.64 5.03 13.34
C ILE A 364 -4.39 4.13 14.56
N ILE A 365 -5.47 3.58 15.10
CA ILE A 365 -5.47 2.43 16.01
C ILE A 365 -6.23 1.26 15.39
N VAL A 366 -5.77 0.03 15.63
CA VAL A 366 -6.48 -1.19 15.22
C VAL A 366 -7.59 -1.51 16.21
N SER A 367 -8.84 -1.29 15.80
CA SER A 367 -10.03 -1.57 16.61
C SER A 367 -10.38 -3.06 16.59
N ARG A 368 -10.32 -3.73 15.42
CA ARG A 368 -10.49 -5.20 15.29
C ARG A 368 -9.53 -5.78 14.27
N ARG A 369 -9.01 -6.98 14.52
CA ARG A 369 -8.26 -7.79 13.55
C ARG A 369 -9.09 -9.01 13.17
N TYR A 370 -9.19 -9.26 11.87
CA TYR A 370 -9.86 -10.42 11.27
C TYR A 370 -8.83 -11.51 10.87
N PRO A 371 -9.25 -12.78 10.73
CA PRO A 371 -8.36 -13.88 10.31
C PRO A 371 -7.69 -13.67 8.96
N LEU A 372 -6.59 -14.39 8.76
CA LEU A 372 -5.97 -14.61 7.46
C LEU A 372 -6.87 -15.51 6.60
N ARG A 373 -7.04 -15.15 5.33
CA ARG A 373 -8.01 -15.77 4.42
C ARG A 373 -7.46 -15.84 3.01
N TYR A 374 -7.98 -16.76 2.22
CA TYR A 374 -7.41 -17.10 0.93
C TYR A 374 -8.44 -16.84 -0.16
N MET A 375 -8.08 -16.01 -1.15
CA MET A 375 -8.93 -15.68 -2.29
C MET A 375 -8.39 -16.35 -3.55
N GLU A 376 -9.12 -17.34 -4.06
CA GLU A 376 -8.84 -17.96 -5.35
C GLU A 376 -9.58 -17.21 -6.46
N THR A 377 -8.89 -16.89 -7.55
CA THR A 377 -9.51 -16.46 -8.81
C THR A 377 -9.53 -17.63 -9.79
N THR A 378 -10.72 -18.13 -10.09
CA THR A 378 -10.92 -19.29 -10.96
C THR A 378 -10.60 -18.97 -12.44
N THR A 379 -10.54 -19.99 -13.28
CA THR A 379 -10.43 -19.84 -14.75
C THR A 379 -11.61 -19.06 -15.36
N SER A 380 -12.79 -19.10 -14.75
CA SER A 380 -13.97 -18.31 -15.13
C SER A 380 -14.00 -16.90 -14.52
N ASN A 381 -12.87 -16.42 -13.96
CA ASN A 381 -12.74 -15.13 -13.26
C ASN A 381 -13.65 -14.94 -12.03
N THR A 382 -14.35 -15.99 -11.57
CA THR A 382 -15.08 -15.94 -10.30
C THR A 382 -14.10 -15.97 -9.13
N ARG A 383 -14.49 -15.34 -8.02
CA ARG A 383 -13.65 -15.23 -6.82
C ARG A 383 -14.25 -16.02 -5.68
N ILE A 384 -13.49 -16.98 -5.17
CA ILE A 384 -13.86 -17.82 -4.03
C ILE A 384 -12.99 -17.38 -2.85
N THR A 385 -13.57 -17.23 -1.67
CA THR A 385 -12.84 -16.88 -0.44
C THR A 385 -13.00 -18.00 0.57
N ARG A 386 -11.89 -18.50 1.12
CA ARG A 386 -11.84 -19.59 2.10
C ARG A 386 -11.15 -19.15 3.39
N CYS A 387 -11.47 -19.83 4.48
CA CYS A 387 -10.63 -19.87 5.67
C CYS A 387 -9.35 -20.69 5.40
N GLU A 388 -8.39 -20.60 6.32
CA GLU A 388 -7.11 -21.33 6.25
C GLU A 388 -7.31 -22.85 6.10
N SER A 389 -8.12 -23.47 6.96
CA SER A 389 -8.35 -24.93 6.96
C SER A 389 -8.98 -25.45 5.66
N GLU A 390 -9.94 -24.72 5.07
CA GLU A 390 -10.60 -25.15 3.83
C GLU A 390 -9.73 -24.87 2.59
N GLU A 391 -8.85 -23.86 2.64
CA GLU A 391 -7.82 -23.68 1.61
C GLU A 391 -6.75 -24.78 1.69
N SER A 392 -6.26 -25.15 2.88
CA SER A 392 -5.35 -26.29 3.05
C SER A 392 -5.96 -27.60 2.51
N ARG A 393 -7.26 -27.80 2.75
CA ARG A 393 -8.01 -28.92 2.16
C ARG A 393 -8.03 -28.85 0.63
N CYS A 394 -8.45 -27.72 0.05
CA CYS A 394 -8.51 -27.57 -1.41
C CYS A 394 -7.12 -27.71 -2.07
N GLN A 395 -6.05 -27.28 -1.41
CA GLN A 395 -4.69 -27.49 -1.90
C GLN A 395 -4.29 -28.98 -1.86
N ALA A 396 -4.58 -29.70 -0.77
CA ALA A 396 -4.30 -31.13 -0.68
C ALA A 396 -5.11 -31.96 -1.71
N GLU A 397 -6.36 -31.57 -1.99
CA GLU A 397 -7.17 -32.18 -3.05
C GLU A 397 -6.60 -31.88 -4.46
N TYR A 398 -6.15 -30.65 -4.71
CA TYR A 398 -5.44 -30.27 -5.95
C TYR A 398 -4.12 -31.03 -6.14
N ASP A 399 -3.25 -31.07 -5.13
CA ASP A 399 -1.97 -31.78 -5.18
C ASP A 399 -2.17 -33.28 -5.47
N LYS A 400 -3.23 -33.88 -4.89
CA LYS A 400 -3.64 -35.26 -5.16
C LYS A 400 -4.09 -35.46 -6.61
N MET A 401 -4.80 -34.50 -7.20
CA MET A 401 -5.17 -34.53 -8.62
C MET A 401 -3.94 -34.39 -9.52
N CYS A 402 -3.03 -33.44 -9.24
CA CYS A 402 -1.79 -33.26 -9.99
C CYS A 402 -0.91 -34.52 -9.96
N ARG A 403 -0.70 -35.13 -8.78
CA ARG A 403 0.05 -36.39 -8.64
C ARG A 403 -0.57 -37.51 -9.48
N LYS A 404 -1.89 -37.73 -9.37
CA LYS A 404 -2.61 -38.76 -10.15
C LYS A 404 -2.51 -38.49 -11.66
N LYS A 405 -2.59 -37.23 -12.09
CA LYS A 405 -2.46 -36.89 -13.52
C LYS A 405 -1.03 -37.10 -14.01
N ALA A 406 -0.02 -36.63 -13.29
CA ALA A 406 1.39 -36.87 -13.61
C ALA A 406 1.71 -38.36 -13.78
N GLN A 407 1.23 -39.22 -12.87
CA GLN A 407 1.37 -40.68 -12.99
C GLN A 407 0.76 -41.23 -14.28
N SER A 408 -0.44 -40.78 -14.67
CA SER A 408 -1.02 -41.22 -15.95
C SER A 408 -0.21 -40.77 -17.16
N LEU A 409 0.51 -39.64 -17.08
CA LEU A 409 1.39 -39.19 -18.16
C LEU A 409 2.68 -40.02 -18.23
N TYR A 410 3.32 -40.28 -17.08
CA TYR A 410 4.46 -41.21 -17.01
C TYR A 410 4.10 -42.59 -17.57
N SER A 411 2.99 -43.19 -17.14
CA SER A 411 2.56 -44.50 -17.64
C SER A 411 2.17 -44.47 -19.12
N ASN A 412 1.63 -43.36 -19.65
CA ASN A 412 1.39 -43.23 -21.09
C ASN A 412 2.70 -43.22 -21.89
N LEU A 413 3.68 -42.39 -21.49
CA LEU A 413 4.99 -42.33 -22.15
C LEU A 413 5.77 -43.65 -22.04
N GLU A 414 5.65 -44.35 -20.92
CA GLU A 414 6.21 -45.70 -20.76
C GLU A 414 5.56 -46.68 -21.74
N ASN A 415 4.23 -46.71 -21.81
CA ASN A 415 3.49 -47.56 -22.74
C ASN A 415 3.80 -47.25 -24.20
N GLU A 416 3.85 -45.97 -24.61
CA GLU A 416 4.27 -45.56 -25.96
C GLU A 416 5.70 -46.01 -26.29
N SER A 417 6.62 -45.94 -25.31
CA SER A 417 7.98 -46.46 -25.48
C SER A 417 8.01 -47.99 -25.64
N ILE A 418 7.06 -48.71 -25.07
CA ILE A 418 6.94 -50.18 -25.17
C ILE A 418 6.31 -50.57 -26.50
N THR A 419 5.22 -49.91 -26.93
CA THR A 419 4.59 -50.17 -28.23
C THR A 419 5.54 -49.87 -29.38
N ASN A 420 6.26 -48.75 -29.32
CA ASN A 420 7.25 -48.38 -30.34
C ASN A 420 8.41 -49.39 -30.39
N ARG A 421 8.91 -49.88 -29.24
CA ARG A 421 9.90 -50.98 -29.21
C ARG A 421 9.35 -52.26 -29.82
N SER A 422 8.12 -52.66 -29.51
CA SER A 422 7.51 -53.89 -30.08
C SER A 422 7.35 -53.85 -31.60
N ALA A 423 7.16 -52.66 -32.18
CA ALA A 423 7.05 -52.46 -33.63
C ALA A 423 8.40 -52.51 -34.38
N LEU A 424 9.53 -52.37 -33.67
CA LEU A 424 10.90 -52.41 -34.25
C LEU A 424 11.60 -53.77 -34.05
N SER A 425 10.88 -54.82 -33.68
CA SER A 425 11.45 -56.15 -33.41
C SER A 425 11.91 -56.88 -34.68
N THR A 426 13.11 -56.58 -35.17
CA THR A 426 13.79 -57.35 -36.22
C THR A 426 14.34 -58.69 -35.69
N PRO A 427 14.29 -59.81 -36.44
CA PRO A 427 14.66 -61.13 -35.92
C PRO A 427 16.13 -61.30 -35.48
N ASP A 428 16.35 -62.12 -34.45
CA ASP A 428 17.67 -62.48 -33.89
C ASP A 428 18.63 -63.13 -34.90
N LYS A 429 19.50 -62.32 -35.54
CA LYS A 429 20.70 -62.79 -36.24
C LYS A 429 21.87 -61.80 -36.18
N LEU A 430 22.51 -61.64 -35.01
CA LEU A 430 23.94 -61.28 -34.86
C LEU A 430 24.39 -61.29 -33.36
N ARG A 431 24.63 -62.49 -32.79
CA ARG A 431 25.31 -62.65 -31.49
C ARG A 431 26.73 -63.20 -31.69
N SER A 432 27.65 -62.33 -32.10
CA SER A 432 29.09 -62.61 -32.16
C SER A 432 29.88 -61.30 -32.10
N SER A 433 30.78 -61.17 -31.11
CA SER A 433 31.75 -60.06 -30.98
C SER A 433 31.16 -58.65 -31.08
N ILE A 434 30.27 -58.29 -30.15
CA ILE A 434 29.88 -56.89 -29.94
C ILE A 434 31.01 -56.19 -29.18
N ASN A 435 31.72 -55.27 -29.84
CA ASN A 435 32.54 -54.29 -29.13
C ASN A 435 31.63 -53.30 -28.40
N PHE A 436 31.94 -52.99 -27.14
CA PHE A 436 31.17 -52.05 -26.31
C PHE A 436 31.84 -50.67 -26.19
N ASP A 437 33.18 -50.58 -26.27
CA ASP A 437 33.91 -49.34 -25.98
C ASP A 437 33.79 -48.28 -27.09
N GLU A 438 33.42 -48.70 -28.30
CA GLU A 438 33.12 -47.81 -29.44
C GLU A 438 31.67 -47.27 -29.42
N LYS A 439 30.81 -47.72 -28.50
CA LYS A 439 29.36 -47.43 -28.54
C LYS A 439 28.96 -46.13 -27.83
N THR A 440 27.92 -45.50 -28.37
CA THR A 440 27.29 -44.32 -27.76
C THR A 440 26.42 -44.68 -26.56
N GLY A 441 26.15 -43.71 -25.67
CA GLY A 441 25.25 -43.91 -24.53
C GLY A 441 23.82 -44.29 -24.95
N GLU A 442 23.37 -43.83 -26.12
CA GLU A 442 22.09 -44.18 -26.74
C GLU A 442 22.04 -45.65 -27.18
N GLU A 443 23.06 -46.12 -27.89
CA GLU A 443 23.18 -47.54 -28.25
C GLU A 443 23.23 -48.44 -27.02
N LEU A 444 24.04 -48.08 -26.02
CA LEU A 444 24.14 -48.81 -24.75
C LEU A 444 22.78 -48.84 -24.02
N TYR A 445 22.04 -47.72 -24.01
CA TYR A 445 20.71 -47.64 -23.41
C TYR A 445 19.67 -48.46 -24.16
N SER A 446 19.73 -48.52 -25.49
CA SER A 446 18.86 -49.39 -26.30
C SER A 446 19.13 -50.88 -26.05
N LEU A 447 20.41 -51.27 -25.92
CA LEU A 447 20.83 -52.64 -25.62
C LEU A 447 20.39 -53.04 -24.20
N PHE A 448 20.62 -52.17 -23.22
CA PHE A 448 20.15 -52.35 -21.85
C PHE A 448 18.62 -52.50 -21.79
N SER A 449 17.88 -51.58 -22.42
CA SER A 449 16.40 -51.53 -22.43
C SER A 449 15.70 -52.67 -23.19
N ASN A 450 16.45 -53.43 -23.99
CA ASN A 450 15.96 -54.58 -24.77
C ASN A 450 16.58 -55.91 -24.30
N SER A 451 17.42 -55.90 -23.25
CA SER A 451 18.09 -57.10 -22.74
C SER A 451 17.21 -57.91 -21.80
N THR A 452 17.31 -59.24 -21.88
CA THR A 452 16.61 -60.18 -20.97
C THR A 452 17.25 -60.25 -19.58
N ASP A 453 18.50 -59.79 -19.43
CA ASP A 453 19.19 -59.63 -18.16
C ASP A 453 20.03 -58.32 -18.18
N PRO A 454 19.43 -57.19 -17.78
CA PRO A 454 20.12 -55.90 -17.74
C PRO A 454 21.23 -55.85 -16.68
N SER A 455 21.13 -56.64 -15.61
CA SER A 455 22.12 -56.69 -14.53
C SER A 455 23.41 -57.36 -15.00
N HIS A 456 23.30 -58.51 -15.68
CA HIS A 456 24.43 -59.16 -16.33
C HIS A 456 25.01 -58.27 -17.43
N LEU A 457 24.18 -57.60 -18.24
CA LEU A 457 24.68 -56.67 -19.26
C LEU A 457 25.54 -55.55 -18.65
N THR A 458 25.06 -54.87 -17.61
CA THR A 458 25.82 -53.81 -16.94
C THR A 458 27.12 -54.32 -16.29
N SER A 459 27.13 -55.55 -15.76
CA SER A 459 28.36 -56.16 -15.20
C SER A 459 29.44 -56.48 -16.24
N MET A 460 29.09 -56.56 -17.53
CA MET A 460 30.01 -56.76 -18.65
C MET A 460 30.50 -55.45 -19.30
N LEU A 461 29.97 -54.29 -18.89
CA LEU A 461 30.40 -52.98 -19.39
C LEU A 461 31.62 -52.47 -18.60
N SER A 462 32.55 -51.83 -19.31
CA SER A 462 33.63 -51.06 -18.69
C SER A 462 33.06 -49.87 -17.89
N THR A 463 33.77 -49.41 -16.86
CA THR A 463 33.30 -48.33 -15.96
C THR A 463 33.09 -46.99 -16.67
N GLU A 464 33.70 -46.78 -17.83
CA GLU A 464 33.41 -45.63 -18.69
C GLU A 464 32.07 -45.80 -19.43
N ASN A 465 31.78 -47.00 -19.93
CA ASN A 465 30.53 -47.29 -20.64
C ASN A 465 29.32 -47.37 -19.69
N GLN A 466 29.53 -47.82 -18.45
CA GLN A 466 28.54 -47.69 -17.37
C GLN A 466 28.16 -46.22 -17.17
N ARG A 467 29.13 -45.30 -17.04
CA ARG A 467 28.87 -43.85 -16.92
C ARG A 467 28.20 -43.26 -18.17
N LYS A 468 28.55 -43.71 -19.38
CA LYS A 468 27.88 -43.29 -20.63
C LYS A 468 26.40 -43.70 -20.63
N LEU A 469 26.10 -44.93 -20.18
CA LEU A 469 24.75 -45.47 -20.04
C LEU A 469 23.95 -44.72 -18.96
N GLU A 470 24.53 -44.52 -17.77
CA GLU A 470 23.92 -43.81 -16.65
C GLU A 470 23.58 -42.36 -17.01
N ALA A 471 24.51 -41.62 -17.61
CA ALA A 471 24.30 -40.23 -18.02
C ALA A 471 23.22 -40.10 -19.11
N TYR A 472 23.14 -41.05 -20.05
CA TYR A 472 22.07 -41.06 -21.05
C TYR A 472 20.72 -41.44 -20.42
N ALA A 473 20.69 -42.44 -19.52
CA ALA A 473 19.47 -42.82 -18.79
C ALA A 473 18.93 -41.68 -17.93
N GLU A 474 19.81 -40.91 -17.27
CA GLU A 474 19.45 -39.70 -16.54
C GLU A 474 18.95 -38.59 -17.49
N SER A 475 19.58 -38.40 -18.66
CA SER A 475 19.10 -37.47 -19.68
C SER A 475 17.69 -37.81 -20.15
N MET A 476 17.41 -39.08 -20.49
CA MET A 476 16.07 -39.54 -20.90
C MET A 476 15.03 -39.43 -19.77
N LYS A 477 15.45 -39.64 -18.51
CA LYS A 477 14.59 -39.44 -17.33
C LYS A 477 14.23 -37.96 -17.16
N ASN A 478 15.18 -37.06 -17.35
CA ASN A 478 14.98 -35.61 -17.25
C ASN A 478 14.11 -35.08 -18.40
N GLU A 479 14.34 -35.54 -19.64
CA GLU A 479 13.48 -35.21 -20.79
C GLU A 479 12.03 -35.66 -20.56
N ARG A 480 11.82 -36.92 -20.13
CA ARG A 480 10.47 -37.40 -19.76
C ARG A 480 9.84 -36.58 -18.64
N ALA A 481 10.62 -36.16 -17.65
CA ALA A 481 10.13 -35.29 -16.58
C ALA A 481 9.76 -33.90 -17.11
N GLU A 482 10.50 -33.33 -18.06
CA GLU A 482 10.18 -32.04 -18.70
C GLU A 482 8.93 -32.13 -19.58
N ILE A 483 8.74 -33.22 -20.33
CA ILE A 483 7.51 -33.51 -21.09
C ILE A 483 6.32 -33.63 -20.13
N VAL A 484 6.42 -34.46 -19.08
CA VAL A 484 5.34 -34.63 -18.09
C VAL A 484 5.04 -33.32 -17.37
N ASN A 485 6.05 -32.52 -17.00
CA ASN A 485 5.85 -31.24 -16.33
C ASN A 485 5.19 -30.19 -17.24
N SER A 486 5.54 -30.14 -18.53
CA SER A 486 4.92 -29.19 -19.48
C SER A 486 3.46 -29.56 -19.78
N GLU A 487 3.16 -30.82 -20.10
CA GLU A 487 1.77 -31.26 -20.29
C GLU A 487 0.94 -31.14 -18.99
N LEU A 488 1.53 -31.41 -17.82
CA LEU A 488 0.86 -31.23 -16.53
C LEU A 488 0.53 -29.75 -16.26
N LEU A 489 1.36 -28.80 -16.67
CA LEU A 489 1.08 -27.37 -16.52
C LEU A 489 -0.07 -26.88 -17.41
N ASP A 490 -0.19 -27.42 -18.62
CA ASP A 490 -1.31 -27.09 -19.53
C ASP A 490 -2.62 -27.74 -19.06
N LEU A 491 -2.58 -28.97 -18.55
CA LEU A 491 -3.77 -29.70 -18.08
C LEU A 491 -4.19 -29.34 -16.66
N MET A 492 -3.26 -29.00 -15.78
CA MET A 492 -3.47 -28.61 -14.37
C MET A 492 -2.69 -27.31 -14.05
N PRO A 493 -3.14 -26.16 -14.59
CA PRO A 493 -2.47 -24.88 -14.37
C PRO A 493 -2.57 -24.41 -12.91
N PRO A 494 -1.51 -23.79 -12.36
CA PRO A 494 -1.41 -23.45 -10.95
C PRO A 494 -2.54 -22.53 -10.46
N ARG A 495 -3.14 -22.91 -9.33
CA ARG A 495 -4.27 -22.20 -8.69
C ARG A 495 -3.89 -20.77 -8.31
N LYS A 496 -4.70 -19.81 -8.74
CA LYS A 496 -4.45 -18.36 -8.54
C LYS A 496 -5.01 -17.90 -7.19
N VAL A 497 -4.38 -18.39 -6.11
CA VAL A 497 -4.74 -18.09 -4.72
C VAL A 497 -3.91 -16.93 -4.18
N VAL A 498 -4.53 -16.00 -3.46
CA VAL A 498 -3.87 -14.88 -2.78
C VAL A 498 -4.37 -14.79 -1.34
N SER A 499 -3.45 -14.82 -0.38
CA SER A 499 -3.76 -14.58 1.04
C SER A 499 -4.07 -13.09 1.28
N PHE A 500 -5.01 -12.80 2.18
CA PHE A 500 -5.30 -11.45 2.63
C PHE A 500 -5.94 -11.47 4.02
N PHE A 501 -5.81 -10.36 4.73
CA PHE A 501 -6.58 -10.11 5.94
C PHE A 501 -7.11 -8.67 5.96
N GLN A 502 -7.95 -8.39 6.95
CA GLN A 502 -8.56 -7.08 7.12
C GLN A 502 -8.46 -6.65 8.57
N VAL A 503 -8.37 -5.34 8.78
CA VAL A 503 -8.42 -4.74 10.12
C VAL A 503 -9.38 -3.55 10.12
N LEU A 504 -10.25 -3.50 11.13
CA LEU A 504 -11.07 -2.34 11.45
C LEU A 504 -10.18 -1.30 12.14
N ILE A 505 -10.25 -0.06 11.68
CA ILE A 505 -9.37 1.03 12.13
C ILE A 505 -10.14 2.31 12.43
N THR A 506 -9.64 3.08 13.38
CA THR A 506 -10.15 4.42 13.75
C THR A 506 -9.01 5.43 13.83
N ASP A 507 -9.33 6.73 13.66
CA ASP A 507 -8.38 7.82 13.85
C ASP A 507 -7.97 7.90 15.34
N THR A 508 -6.67 8.05 15.64
CA THR A 508 -6.22 8.34 17.01
C THR A 508 -6.55 9.77 17.43
N GLN A 509 -6.59 10.69 16.48
CA GLN A 509 -6.86 12.11 16.72
C GLN A 509 -8.34 12.48 16.51
N GLN A 510 -9.22 11.88 17.33
CA GLN A 510 -10.57 12.41 17.51
C GLN A 510 -10.50 13.75 18.25
N ASN A 511 -10.36 14.84 17.50
CA ASN A 511 -10.38 16.20 18.03
C ASN A 511 -11.73 16.48 18.73
N LYS A 512 -11.74 16.54 20.07
CA LYS A 512 -12.92 16.73 20.94
C LYS A 512 -13.77 17.98 20.65
N SER A 513 -13.32 18.86 19.77
CA SER A 513 -14.03 20.03 19.24
C SER A 513 -15.06 19.67 18.15
N VAL A 514 -14.88 18.56 17.42
CA VAL A 514 -15.66 18.24 16.21
C VAL A 514 -16.99 17.55 16.56
N LYS A 515 -18.02 18.34 16.87
CA LYS A 515 -19.39 17.86 17.19
C LYS A 515 -20.15 17.21 16.01
N SER A 516 -19.55 17.08 14.82
CA SER A 516 -20.20 16.48 13.65
C SER A 516 -20.05 14.95 13.63
N LYS A 517 -21.13 14.22 13.36
CA LYS A 517 -21.10 12.76 13.16
C LYS A 517 -20.03 12.38 12.10
N PRO A 518 -19.26 11.30 12.31
CA PRO A 518 -18.17 10.91 11.39
C PRO A 518 -18.68 10.59 9.99
N LYS A 519 -17.87 10.90 8.95
CA LYS A 519 -18.20 10.62 7.53
C LYS A 519 -18.37 9.12 7.26
N TYR A 520 -17.69 8.29 8.05
CA TYR A 520 -17.69 6.83 7.92
C TYR A 520 -17.85 6.21 9.30
N ASN A 521 -18.77 5.24 9.45
CA ASN A 521 -19.02 4.53 10.70
C ASN A 521 -18.09 3.32 10.86
N ARG A 522 -17.56 2.77 9.75
CA ARG A 522 -16.69 1.60 9.72
C ARG A 522 -15.63 1.80 8.64
N VAL A 523 -14.36 1.80 9.03
CA VAL A 523 -13.22 1.96 8.11
C VAL A 523 -12.33 0.71 8.18
N VAL A 524 -12.16 0.01 7.06
CA VAL A 524 -11.41 -1.26 7.02
C VAL A 524 -10.20 -1.13 6.11
N LEU A 525 -9.02 -1.37 6.66
CA LEU A 525 -7.80 -1.58 5.89
C LEU A 525 -7.74 -3.03 5.42
N SER A 526 -7.46 -3.23 4.13
CA SER A 526 -7.25 -4.55 3.52
C SER A 526 -5.79 -4.71 3.12
N ILE A 527 -5.17 -5.76 3.63
CA ILE A 527 -3.75 -6.09 3.43
C ILE A 527 -3.72 -7.41 2.66
N TRP A 528 -3.06 -7.43 1.51
CA TRP A 528 -3.05 -8.52 0.52
C TRP A 528 -1.63 -9.06 0.33
N GLY A 529 -1.50 -10.34 -0.02
CA GLY A 529 -0.20 -11.00 -0.16
C GLY A 529 0.53 -11.02 1.18
N SER A 530 -0.16 -11.46 2.23
CA SER A 530 0.30 -11.38 3.62
C SER A 530 0.40 -12.75 4.26
N ASP A 531 1.31 -12.87 5.22
CA ASP A 531 1.58 -14.07 6.00
C ASP A 531 1.16 -13.88 7.47
N HIS A 532 1.40 -14.91 8.29
CA HIS A 532 1.16 -14.84 9.73
C HIS A 532 2.07 -13.82 10.45
N SER A 533 3.25 -13.49 9.92
CA SER A 533 4.12 -12.44 10.48
C SER A 533 3.47 -11.07 10.38
N VAL A 534 3.06 -10.64 9.18
CA VAL A 534 2.37 -9.36 8.97
C VAL A 534 1.01 -9.37 9.69
N TRP A 535 0.27 -10.46 9.69
CA TRP A 535 -0.99 -10.60 10.43
C TRP A 535 -0.82 -10.44 11.95
N SER A 536 0.31 -10.88 12.53
CA SER A 536 0.62 -10.76 13.96
C SER A 536 1.07 -9.37 14.38
N GLN A 537 1.61 -8.56 13.45
CA GLN A 537 1.96 -7.16 13.74
C GLN A 537 0.72 -6.35 14.14
N PHE A 538 -0.37 -6.44 13.35
CA PHE A 538 -1.61 -5.65 13.50
C PHE A 538 -2.57 -6.20 14.58
N SER A 539 -2.08 -6.54 15.77
CA SER A 539 -2.97 -6.89 16.89
C SER A 539 -3.83 -5.70 17.34
N GLU A 540 -4.97 -5.99 17.94
CA GLU A 540 -5.93 -4.99 18.43
C GLU A 540 -5.29 -4.09 19.49
N GLY A 541 -5.75 -2.84 19.57
CA GLY A 541 -5.16 -1.80 20.43
C GLY A 541 -3.86 -1.15 19.92
N LYS A 542 -3.13 -1.77 18.98
CA LYS A 542 -1.88 -1.19 18.47
C LYS A 542 -2.11 0.02 17.56
N ARG A 543 -1.20 1.00 17.69
CA ARG A 543 -1.16 2.25 16.93
C ARG A 543 -0.19 2.18 15.74
N PHE A 544 -0.62 2.67 14.58
CA PHE A 544 0.18 2.73 13.36
C PHE A 544 0.06 4.09 12.65
N LYS A 545 1.15 4.52 12.03
CA LYS A 545 1.17 5.63 11.07
C LYS A 545 1.22 5.04 9.65
N LEU A 546 0.13 5.20 8.90
CA LEU A 546 -0.01 4.75 7.52
C LEU A 546 0.34 5.86 6.54
N TYR A 547 0.97 5.48 5.43
CA TYR A 547 1.28 6.34 4.29
C TYR A 547 1.00 5.59 2.99
N GLY A 548 0.58 6.28 1.93
CA GLY A 548 0.48 5.70 0.58
C GLY A 548 -0.64 4.66 0.39
N VAL A 549 -1.66 4.66 1.25
CA VAL A 549 -2.86 3.80 1.11
C VAL A 549 -3.78 4.33 0.01
N THR A 550 -4.55 3.44 -0.62
CA THR A 550 -5.57 3.82 -1.61
C THR A 550 -6.98 3.62 -1.06
N PRO A 551 -7.72 4.69 -0.76
CA PRO A 551 -9.14 4.63 -0.48
C PRO A 551 -9.94 4.03 -1.63
N SER A 552 -10.94 3.24 -1.29
CA SER A 552 -11.92 2.67 -2.21
C SER A 552 -13.29 2.72 -1.55
N GLY A 553 -14.27 3.16 -2.32
CA GLY A 553 -15.67 3.03 -1.94
C GLY A 553 -16.11 1.59 -2.16
N TYR A 554 -17.17 1.17 -1.47
CA TYR A 554 -17.90 0.00 -1.93
C TYR A 554 -18.44 0.31 -3.33
N LYS A 555 -18.02 -0.46 -4.35
CA LYS A 555 -18.71 -0.42 -5.63
C LYS A 555 -20.11 -0.93 -5.35
N SER A 556 -21.14 -0.08 -5.52
CA SER A 556 -22.46 -0.62 -5.77
C SER A 556 -22.35 -1.51 -7.00
N GLU A 557 -22.74 -2.77 -6.87
CA GLU A 557 -23.11 -3.60 -8.03
C GLU A 557 -24.11 -2.81 -8.88
N GLN A 558 -24.16 -3.08 -10.19
CA GLN A 558 -24.86 -2.22 -11.15
C GLN A 558 -26.39 -2.25 -10.96
N THR A 559 -26.87 -1.48 -9.99
CA THR A 559 -28.30 -1.22 -9.80
C THR A 559 -28.79 -0.32 -10.92
N ASN A 560 -29.69 -0.85 -11.75
CA ASN A 560 -30.45 -0.06 -12.71
C ASN A 560 -31.06 1.19 -12.05
N ASN A 561 -31.15 2.30 -12.79
CA ASN A 561 -31.29 3.68 -12.28
C ASN A 561 -32.50 4.01 -11.37
N ASN A 562 -33.37 3.05 -11.06
CA ASN A 562 -34.67 3.26 -10.41
C ASN A 562 -34.67 3.04 -8.88
N SER A 563 -33.60 2.54 -8.26
CA SER A 563 -33.56 2.24 -6.81
C SER A 563 -32.91 3.34 -5.94
N LYS A 564 -33.38 4.59 -6.04
CA LYS A 564 -32.80 5.75 -5.32
C LYS A 564 -33.05 5.82 -3.81
N LEU A 565 -33.89 4.93 -3.24
CA LEU A 565 -34.53 5.12 -1.92
C LEU A 565 -34.22 4.08 -0.83
N LEU A 566 -33.34 3.10 -1.07
CA LEU A 566 -32.95 2.10 -0.07
C LEU A 566 -31.42 2.12 0.19
N ASN A 567 -31.03 1.73 1.41
CA ASN A 567 -29.65 1.66 1.92
C ASN A 567 -28.84 2.97 1.95
N THR A 568 -29.34 3.97 2.67
CA THR A 568 -28.50 5.06 3.21
C THR A 568 -27.35 4.52 4.08
N ASN A 569 -27.61 3.50 4.91
CA ASN A 569 -26.65 2.94 5.87
C ASN A 569 -25.40 2.30 5.23
N GLN A 570 -25.47 1.83 3.97
CA GLN A 570 -24.31 1.25 3.28
C GLN A 570 -23.30 2.30 2.78
N ARG A 571 -23.64 3.60 2.80
CA ARG A 571 -22.78 4.67 2.29
C ARG A 571 -21.71 5.15 3.29
N ASN A 572 -21.77 4.71 4.54
CA ASN A 572 -20.87 5.13 5.62
C ASN A 572 -19.70 4.14 5.84
N PHE A 573 -19.29 3.39 4.81
CA PHE A 573 -18.17 2.45 4.86
C PHE A 573 -17.02 2.92 3.96
N LEU A 574 -15.78 2.86 4.48
CA LEU A 574 -14.58 3.14 3.70
C LEU A 574 -13.63 1.93 3.73
N ARG A 575 -13.22 1.44 2.55
CA ARG A 575 -12.19 0.42 2.43
C ARG A 575 -10.88 1.05 1.99
N LEU A 576 -9.85 1.00 2.83
CA LEU A 576 -8.48 1.32 2.41
C LEU A 576 -7.82 0.04 1.89
N ASN A 577 -7.05 0.14 0.82
CA ASN A 577 -6.21 -0.96 0.34
C ASN A 577 -4.73 -0.58 0.40
N VAL A 578 -3.92 -1.53 0.84
CA VAL A 578 -2.46 -1.48 0.75
C VAL A 578 -2.03 -1.59 -0.72
N THR A 579 -0.96 -0.88 -1.07
CA THR A 579 -0.33 -0.89 -2.41
C THR A 579 1.19 -1.06 -2.27
N ARG A 580 1.90 -1.27 -3.38
CA ARG A 580 3.39 -1.29 -3.41
C ARG A 580 4.08 -0.01 -2.92
N ASN A 581 3.36 1.11 -2.78
CA ASN A 581 3.89 2.36 -2.21
C ASN A 581 3.37 2.63 -0.78
N THR A 582 2.63 1.69 -0.18
CA THR A 582 2.09 1.83 1.17
C THR A 582 3.15 1.48 2.20
N VAL A 583 3.30 2.31 3.23
CA VAL A 583 4.18 2.09 4.37
C VAL A 583 3.35 2.20 5.65
N TRP A 584 3.52 1.26 6.57
CA TRP A 584 3.02 1.37 7.95
C TRP A 584 4.20 1.42 8.91
N VAL A 585 4.13 2.31 9.89
CA VAL A 585 5.12 2.42 10.97
C VAL A 585 4.39 2.20 12.30
N PRO A 586 4.73 1.15 13.08
CA PRO A 586 4.17 0.97 14.42
C PRO A 586 4.65 2.10 15.34
N VAL A 587 3.74 2.61 16.18
CA VAL A 587 4.08 3.66 17.16
C VAL A 587 4.26 3.03 18.53
N LYS A 588 5.42 3.25 19.15
CA LYS A 588 5.73 2.78 20.51
C LYS A 588 5.22 3.81 21.53
N ASP A 589 3.97 3.69 21.94
CA ASP A 589 3.38 4.47 23.04
C ASP A 589 2.89 3.53 24.15
N ASN A 590 3.27 3.80 25.40
CA ASN A 590 2.90 2.94 26.55
C ASN A 590 1.64 3.41 27.29
N ASN A 591 1.15 4.64 27.03
CA ASN A 591 0.20 5.34 27.91
C ASN A 591 -1.19 5.53 27.25
N PHE A 592 -1.89 4.45 26.91
CA PHE A 592 -3.22 4.51 26.29
C PHE A 592 -4.24 3.52 26.88
N GLU A 593 -4.40 3.55 28.20
CA GLU A 593 -5.67 3.14 28.81
C GLU A 593 -6.76 4.17 28.40
N ASN A 594 -7.88 3.70 27.83
CA ASN A 594 -9.07 4.48 27.45
C ASN A 594 -8.93 5.43 26.23
N LEU A 595 -8.59 4.89 25.04
CA LEU A 595 -8.86 5.57 23.77
C LEU A 595 -10.32 5.38 23.32
N GLU A 596 -11.05 6.49 23.15
CA GLU A 596 -12.45 6.52 22.67
C GLU A 596 -12.54 5.88 21.26
N GLY A 597 -13.29 4.77 21.15
CA GLY A 597 -13.45 4.00 19.91
C GLY A 597 -12.55 2.76 19.76
N CYS A 598 -11.86 2.33 20.83
CA CYS A 598 -11.17 1.03 20.89
C CYS A 598 -11.69 0.15 22.04
N ASP A 599 -12.99 -0.17 22.02
CA ASP A 599 -13.56 -1.18 22.92
C ASP A 599 -12.84 -2.53 22.76
N PRO A 600 -12.32 -3.16 23.83
CA PRO A 600 -11.78 -4.52 23.72
C PRO A 600 -12.86 -5.52 23.28
N ARG A 601 -12.45 -6.67 22.73
CA ARG A 601 -13.38 -7.78 22.46
C ARG A 601 -14.02 -8.26 23.76
N LYS A 602 -15.34 -8.42 23.72
CA LYS A 602 -16.16 -8.88 24.85
C LYS A 602 -16.86 -10.16 24.39
N ASN A 603 -16.51 -11.30 25.00
CA ASN A 603 -17.26 -12.54 24.78
C ASN A 603 -18.65 -12.38 25.41
N LEU A 604 -19.68 -12.98 24.82
CA LEU A 604 -21.04 -13.02 25.37
C LEU A 604 -21.55 -14.48 25.41
N THR A 605 -22.30 -14.85 26.45
CA THR A 605 -23.20 -16.02 26.36
C THR A 605 -24.50 -15.62 25.67
N ILE A 606 -25.26 -16.56 25.10
CA ILE A 606 -26.50 -16.25 24.35
C ILE A 606 -27.50 -15.50 25.25
N SER A 607 -27.57 -15.82 26.54
CA SER A 607 -28.40 -15.13 27.55
C SER A 607 -28.00 -13.67 27.84
N GLN A 608 -26.89 -13.18 27.29
CA GLN A 608 -26.47 -11.77 27.35
C GLN A 608 -26.77 -10.98 26.07
N LEU A 609 -27.32 -11.62 25.03
CA LEU A 609 -27.68 -10.93 23.79
C LEU A 609 -28.91 -10.04 23.99
N THR A 610 -28.85 -8.82 23.46
CA THR A 610 -29.93 -7.82 23.56
C THR A 610 -30.32 -7.31 22.18
N GLN A 611 -31.41 -6.53 22.10
CA GLN A 611 -31.79 -5.84 20.86
C GLN A 611 -30.69 -4.90 20.34
N GLN A 612 -29.78 -4.41 21.19
CA GLN A 612 -28.66 -3.54 20.78
C GLN A 612 -27.58 -4.29 19.99
N ASN A 613 -27.49 -5.62 20.15
CA ASN A 613 -26.54 -6.46 19.42
C ASN A 613 -27.03 -6.80 18.00
N LEU A 614 -28.31 -6.60 17.70
CA LEU A 614 -28.88 -6.92 16.38
C LEU A 614 -28.23 -6.08 15.28
N ARG A 615 -27.91 -6.74 14.16
CA ARG A 615 -27.22 -6.20 12.99
C ARG A 615 -25.78 -5.75 13.25
N THR A 616 -25.14 -6.28 14.30
CA THR A 616 -23.70 -6.14 14.56
C THR A 616 -22.97 -7.48 14.44
N ASP A 617 -21.66 -7.43 14.25
CA ASP A 617 -20.78 -8.60 14.36
C ASP A 617 -20.41 -8.78 15.85
N VAL A 618 -20.58 -9.97 16.42
CA VAL A 618 -20.41 -10.26 17.87
C VAL A 618 -19.51 -11.47 18.13
N ASP A 619 -18.90 -11.52 19.32
CA ASP A 619 -18.12 -12.66 19.82
C ASP A 619 -18.95 -13.42 20.86
N ILE A 620 -19.25 -14.70 20.60
CA ILE A 620 -20.11 -15.54 21.46
C ILE A 620 -19.39 -16.80 21.95
N VAL A 621 -19.84 -17.29 23.11
CA VAL A 621 -19.54 -18.63 23.63
C VAL A 621 -20.85 -19.36 23.86
N ALA A 622 -20.92 -20.62 23.43
CA ALA A 622 -22.11 -21.46 23.53
C ALA A 622 -21.76 -22.95 23.59
N ILE A 623 -22.74 -23.78 23.90
CA ILE A 623 -22.66 -25.25 23.85
C ILE A 623 -23.32 -25.73 22.56
N VAL A 624 -22.69 -26.64 21.82
CA VAL A 624 -23.26 -27.24 20.60
C VAL A 624 -24.37 -28.22 20.97
N GLU A 625 -25.59 -27.97 20.51
CA GLU A 625 -26.72 -28.92 20.59
C GLU A 625 -26.73 -29.86 19.38
N SER A 626 -26.56 -29.31 18.19
CA SER A 626 -26.46 -30.09 16.94
C SER A 626 -25.70 -29.32 15.86
N CYS A 627 -25.12 -30.06 14.91
CA CYS A 627 -24.40 -29.52 13.76
C CYS A 627 -24.86 -30.30 12.51
N VAL A 628 -25.52 -29.63 11.56
CA VAL A 628 -26.19 -30.28 10.42
C VAL A 628 -25.92 -29.56 9.10
N ASN A 629 -25.91 -30.33 8.02
CA ASN A 629 -25.87 -29.79 6.66
C ASN A 629 -27.25 -29.22 6.29
N ALA A 630 -27.30 -27.97 5.82
CA ALA A 630 -28.55 -27.29 5.49
C ALA A 630 -28.37 -26.37 4.27
N LYS A 631 -29.49 -25.82 3.77
CA LYS A 631 -29.50 -24.75 2.76
C LYS A 631 -30.11 -23.49 3.34
N ASN A 632 -29.47 -22.34 3.13
CA ASN A 632 -29.97 -21.04 3.58
C ASN A 632 -29.90 -20.04 2.41
N TYR A 633 -31.03 -19.43 2.04
CA TYR A 633 -31.18 -18.62 0.81
C TYR A 633 -30.62 -19.29 -0.46
N GLY A 634 -30.73 -20.62 -0.57
CA GLY A 634 -30.22 -21.41 -1.70
C GLY A 634 -28.72 -21.74 -1.66
N GLN A 635 -27.96 -21.20 -0.71
CA GLN A 635 -26.54 -21.54 -0.50
C GLN A 635 -26.41 -22.73 0.46
N ASP A 636 -25.46 -23.62 0.18
CA ASP A 636 -25.10 -24.71 1.09
C ASP A 636 -24.35 -24.18 2.33
N VAL A 637 -24.89 -24.51 3.50
CA VAL A 637 -24.37 -24.07 4.79
C VAL A 637 -24.23 -25.25 5.76
N THR A 638 -23.38 -25.08 6.77
CA THR A 638 -23.49 -25.87 8.00
C THR A 638 -24.31 -25.05 9.01
N ALA A 639 -25.42 -25.60 9.49
CA ALA A 639 -26.25 -24.98 10.52
C ALA A 639 -25.93 -25.60 11.88
N ILE A 640 -25.58 -24.77 12.85
CA ILE A 640 -25.24 -25.18 14.20
C ILE A 640 -26.32 -24.66 15.15
N SER A 641 -26.95 -25.55 15.92
CA SER A 641 -27.82 -25.18 17.04
C SER A 641 -26.98 -25.00 18.30
N LEU A 642 -27.17 -23.87 18.98
CA LEU A 642 -26.35 -23.42 20.09
C LEU A 642 -27.22 -23.11 21.32
N LEU A 643 -26.77 -23.62 22.46
CA LEU A 643 -27.36 -23.41 23.79
C LEU A 643 -26.50 -22.43 24.60
N PRO A 644 -27.11 -21.66 25.53
CA PRO A 644 -26.35 -20.78 26.41
C PRO A 644 -25.40 -21.60 27.30
N ILE A 645 -24.24 -21.02 27.62
CA ILE A 645 -23.37 -21.50 28.69
C ILE A 645 -23.58 -20.62 29.93
N GLU A 646 -23.63 -21.23 31.12
CA GLU A 646 -23.69 -20.48 32.36
C GLU A 646 -22.42 -19.66 32.59
N LEU A 647 -22.55 -18.47 33.17
CA LEU A 647 -21.41 -17.63 33.54
C LEU A 647 -20.53 -18.25 34.64
N ASN A 648 -21.08 -19.20 35.40
CA ASN A 648 -20.35 -19.97 36.41
C ASN A 648 -19.35 -20.94 35.76
N ASP A 649 -19.71 -21.56 34.64
CA ASP A 649 -18.89 -22.54 33.94
C ASP A 649 -17.72 -21.93 33.15
N TRP A 650 -17.68 -20.60 32.97
CA TRP A 650 -16.60 -19.92 32.26
C TRP A 650 -15.22 -20.20 32.88
N GLY A 651 -15.15 -20.49 34.18
CA GLY A 651 -13.91 -20.91 34.85
C GLY A 651 -13.33 -22.23 34.31
N LYS A 652 -14.18 -23.26 34.13
CA LYS A 652 -13.80 -24.61 33.64
C LYS A 652 -13.18 -24.57 32.24
N TYR A 653 -13.64 -23.62 31.43
CA TYR A 653 -13.21 -23.40 30.05
C TYR A 653 -12.19 -22.25 29.92
N ASN A 654 -11.63 -21.76 31.04
CA ASN A 654 -10.63 -20.68 31.11
C ASN A 654 -11.02 -19.43 30.30
N ILE A 655 -12.30 -19.07 30.36
CA ILE A 655 -12.87 -17.95 29.61
C ILE A 655 -12.81 -16.71 30.48
N ILE A 656 -11.89 -15.79 30.13
CA ILE A 656 -11.73 -14.50 30.80
C ILE A 656 -13.08 -13.77 30.81
N SER A 657 -13.70 -13.66 32.00
CA SER A 657 -14.93 -12.91 32.20
C SER A 657 -14.66 -11.41 32.02
N ASN A 658 -15.60 -10.67 31.43
CA ASN A 658 -15.43 -9.23 31.15
C ASN A 658 -15.50 -8.33 32.41
N LYS A 659 -15.23 -8.85 33.62
CA LYS A 659 -15.14 -8.04 34.85
C LYS A 659 -13.90 -7.14 34.78
N PRO A 660 -13.97 -5.86 35.17
CA PRO A 660 -12.78 -5.04 35.31
C PRO A 660 -11.90 -5.63 36.42
N GLN A 661 -10.63 -5.92 36.11
CA GLN A 661 -9.68 -6.40 37.11
C GLN A 661 -9.35 -5.28 38.10
N THR A 662 -9.88 -5.40 39.32
CA THR A 662 -9.37 -4.66 40.48
C THR A 662 -7.92 -5.07 40.72
N LYS A 663 -7.01 -4.10 40.74
CA LYS A 663 -5.56 -4.32 40.76
C LYS A 663 -5.12 -5.13 41.98
N SER A 664 -4.48 -6.27 41.75
CA SER A 664 -3.56 -6.93 42.68
C SER A 664 -2.22 -7.12 41.98
N ASN A 665 -1.14 -6.54 42.52
CA ASN A 665 0.22 -6.77 42.02
C ASN A 665 0.69 -8.18 42.39
N PRO A 666 1.39 -8.87 41.48
CA PRO A 666 2.38 -9.88 41.82
C PRO A 666 3.72 -9.52 41.14
N PHE A 667 4.47 -8.61 41.76
CA PHE A 667 5.92 -8.57 41.62
C PHE A 667 6.50 -9.15 42.91
N GLU A 668 6.80 -10.46 42.91
CA GLU A 668 7.82 -11.04 43.78
C GLU A 668 8.13 -12.50 43.39
N LYS A 669 9.38 -12.91 43.62
CA LYS A 669 9.89 -14.29 43.60
C LYS A 669 9.93 -14.98 42.23
N GLU A 670 10.84 -14.48 41.40
CA GLU A 670 11.81 -15.40 40.76
C GLU A 670 12.67 -16.07 41.87
N SER A 671 13.00 -17.35 41.70
CA SER A 671 14.01 -18.04 42.51
C SER A 671 14.71 -19.11 41.66
N ASN A 672 16.04 -19.14 41.75
CA ASN A 672 16.95 -19.85 40.83
C ASN A 672 17.10 -21.36 41.12
N ILE A 673 18.12 -21.96 40.47
CA ILE A 673 18.75 -23.29 40.68
C ILE A 673 18.12 -24.35 39.74
N GLU A 674 18.78 -24.83 38.67
CA GLU A 674 20.09 -25.55 38.55
C GLU A 674 20.01 -27.03 39.03
N ASP A 675 20.66 -28.02 38.42
CA ASP A 675 21.27 -28.19 37.08
C ASP A 675 21.56 -29.72 36.88
N ILE A 676 22.17 -30.12 35.75
CA ILE A 676 22.95 -31.36 35.54
C ILE A 676 22.20 -32.71 35.61
N GLN A 677 22.09 -33.39 34.46
CA GLN A 677 22.95 -34.54 34.13
C GLN A 677 23.06 -34.75 32.61
N LYS A 678 24.16 -35.38 32.16
CA LYS A 678 24.54 -35.53 30.74
C LYS A 678 25.11 -36.93 30.46
N SER A 679 24.78 -37.47 29.28
CA SER A 679 25.58 -38.41 28.45
C SER A 679 25.92 -39.80 29.06
N PRO A 680 26.38 -40.82 28.28
CA PRO A 680 26.77 -40.77 26.86
C PRO A 680 26.17 -41.83 25.90
N GLU A 681 26.30 -41.49 24.61
CA GLU A 681 26.67 -42.33 23.44
C GLU A 681 26.03 -43.71 23.16
N SER A 682 25.40 -43.79 21.99
CA SER A 682 25.76 -44.79 20.96
C SER A 682 25.53 -44.20 19.57
N GLU A 683 26.47 -44.40 18.63
CA GLU A 683 26.47 -43.80 17.29
C GLU A 683 25.52 -44.50 16.29
N PHE A 684 25.24 -43.82 15.16
CA PHE A 684 24.98 -44.29 13.77
C PHE A 684 23.80 -43.59 13.07
N GLY A 685 24.04 -43.10 11.85
CA GLY A 685 22.99 -42.89 10.83
C GLY A 685 22.48 -41.46 10.60
N ASP A 686 23.31 -40.58 10.05
CA ASP A 686 22.82 -39.52 9.15
C ASP A 686 22.41 -40.11 7.78
N GLU A 687 21.82 -39.28 6.90
CA GLU A 687 21.32 -39.59 5.55
C GLU A 687 20.03 -40.45 5.44
N LEU A 688 18.84 -39.81 5.46
CA LEU A 688 17.65 -40.34 4.77
C LEU A 688 16.53 -39.32 4.44
N ASP A 689 16.85 -38.02 4.29
CA ASP A 689 15.86 -36.95 4.02
C ASP A 689 15.52 -36.77 2.53
N HIS A 690 15.68 -37.83 1.73
CA HIS A 690 15.41 -37.88 0.28
C HIS A 690 14.73 -39.20 -0.12
N LEU A 691 13.99 -39.19 -1.25
CA LEU A 691 13.33 -40.33 -1.92
C LEU A 691 11.99 -40.85 -1.34
N ALA A 692 11.06 -39.95 -0.99
CA ALA A 692 9.64 -40.30 -0.85
C ALA A 692 8.92 -40.47 -2.21
N ASN A 693 9.26 -41.52 -2.98
CA ASN A 693 8.68 -41.75 -4.31
C ASN A 693 8.69 -43.25 -4.73
N LEU A 694 7.58 -43.98 -4.52
CA LEU A 694 6.98 -44.95 -5.46
C LEU A 694 5.77 -45.69 -4.84
N TYR A 695 4.87 -46.14 -5.72
CA TYR A 695 3.66 -46.94 -5.43
C TYR A 695 4.04 -48.45 -5.44
N ASN A 696 3.26 -49.46 -5.04
CA ASN A 696 1.82 -49.62 -4.73
C ASN A 696 1.69 -50.93 -3.85
N LEU A 697 0.55 -51.53 -3.43
CA LEU A 697 -0.92 -51.33 -3.52
C LEU A 697 -1.55 -52.15 -2.37
N GLY A 698 -2.73 -51.79 -1.84
CA GLY A 698 -3.55 -52.70 -1.02
C GLY A 698 -4.93 -52.16 -0.64
N GLY A 699 -6.00 -52.91 -0.90
CA GLY A 699 -7.36 -52.55 -0.44
C GLY A 699 -8.53 -53.31 -1.07
N THR A 700 -9.61 -53.45 -0.30
CA THR A 700 -10.95 -54.01 -0.59
C THR A 700 -11.86 -53.72 0.63
N GLN A 701 -13.19 -53.81 0.62
CA GLN A 701 -14.26 -53.43 -0.34
C GLN A 701 -15.63 -53.50 0.40
N GLY A 702 -16.65 -52.78 -0.08
CA GLY A 702 -18.05 -52.88 0.40
C GLY A 702 -18.40 -52.13 1.70
N THR A 703 -19.67 -51.88 2.03
CA THR A 703 -20.93 -52.11 1.28
C THR A 703 -21.97 -50.99 1.55
N ASN A 704 -23.07 -50.98 0.78
CA ASN A 704 -24.11 -49.93 0.82
C ASN A 704 -25.07 -50.08 2.02
N SER A 705 -25.65 -48.96 2.46
CA SER A 705 -27.11 -48.90 2.69
C SER A 705 -27.63 -47.48 2.44
N SER A 706 -28.90 -47.37 2.06
CA SER A 706 -29.56 -46.10 1.75
C SER A 706 -30.96 -46.06 2.35
N THR A 707 -31.33 -44.94 2.96
CA THR A 707 -32.67 -44.72 3.50
C THR A 707 -33.16 -43.32 3.13
N ASN A 708 -34.16 -43.28 2.24
CA ASN A 708 -34.89 -42.05 1.92
C ASN A 708 -35.87 -41.73 3.06
N THR A 709 -35.83 -40.50 3.58
CA THR A 709 -36.93 -39.95 4.40
C THR A 709 -37.46 -38.67 3.75
N ILE A 710 -38.66 -38.78 3.16
CA ILE A 710 -39.37 -37.68 2.52
C ILE A 710 -40.08 -36.85 3.60
N PHE A 711 -39.75 -35.57 3.69
CA PHE A 711 -40.56 -34.59 4.42
C PHE A 711 -41.08 -33.51 3.46
N LYS A 712 -42.35 -33.14 3.64
CA LYS A 712 -43.12 -32.29 2.71
C LYS A 712 -42.74 -30.81 2.85
N GLU A 713 -42.93 -30.05 1.76
CA GLU A 713 -42.99 -28.60 1.83
C GLU A 713 -44.22 -28.15 2.65
N GLU A 714 -44.03 -27.23 3.60
CA GLU A 714 -45.11 -26.36 4.08
C GLU A 714 -44.82 -24.90 3.74
N LYS A 715 -45.56 -24.37 2.76
CA LYS A 715 -45.56 -22.95 2.41
C LYS A 715 -46.47 -22.21 3.39
N MET A 716 -45.91 -21.67 4.48
CA MET A 716 -46.71 -20.84 5.40
C MET A 716 -47.11 -19.50 4.74
N ILE A 717 -48.40 -19.39 4.46
CA ILE A 717 -49.10 -18.17 4.05
C ILE A 717 -49.14 -17.20 5.24
N VAL A 718 -48.90 -15.91 5.00
CA VAL A 718 -48.93 -14.88 6.06
C VAL A 718 -50.38 -14.54 6.42
N THR A 719 -50.94 -15.20 7.44
CA THR A 719 -52.18 -14.77 8.10
C THR A 719 -51.86 -13.91 9.32
N LYS A 720 -52.33 -12.65 9.30
CA LYS A 720 -52.21 -11.73 10.46
C LYS A 720 -53.28 -12.07 11.50
N ASN A 721 -52.90 -12.70 12.61
CA ASN A 721 -53.72 -12.72 13.82
C ASN A 721 -52.95 -12.06 14.98
N ARG A 722 -53.56 -11.04 15.58
CA ARG A 722 -53.08 -10.43 16.83
C ARG A 722 -53.68 -11.21 18.01
N SER A 723 -52.84 -11.88 18.77
CA SER A 723 -53.18 -12.36 20.12
C SER A 723 -52.02 -12.04 21.08
N SER A 724 -52.34 -11.86 22.35
CA SER A 724 -51.42 -11.35 23.37
C SER A 724 -50.34 -12.36 23.73
N ALA A 725 -49.06 -11.98 23.59
CA ALA A 725 -47.94 -12.82 23.95
C ALA A 725 -47.84 -13.02 25.47
N LYS A 726 -48.06 -14.25 25.94
CA LYS A 726 -47.44 -14.73 27.18
C LYS A 726 -45.94 -14.89 26.90
N MET A 727 -45.07 -14.34 27.75
CA MET A 727 -43.63 -14.58 27.61
C MET A 727 -43.34 -16.05 27.89
N ASN A 728 -42.81 -16.77 26.90
CA ASN A 728 -42.52 -18.19 27.02
C ASN A 728 -41.21 -18.39 27.78
N THR A 729 -41.20 -19.19 28.84
CA THR A 729 -40.04 -19.41 29.73
C THR A 729 -39.04 -20.41 29.13
N GLN A 730 -38.72 -20.26 27.85
CA GLN A 730 -37.72 -21.06 27.15
C GLN A 730 -36.37 -20.33 27.13
N GLU A 731 -35.31 -21.05 27.45
CA GLU A 731 -33.94 -20.53 27.40
C GLU A 731 -33.58 -20.02 25.99
N PRO A 732 -32.81 -18.92 25.89
CA PRO A 732 -32.51 -18.31 24.60
C PRO A 732 -31.55 -19.19 23.81
N LYS A 733 -32.01 -19.71 22.66
CA LYS A 733 -31.19 -20.50 21.72
C LYS A 733 -30.67 -19.65 20.57
N MET A 734 -29.65 -20.14 19.88
CA MET A 734 -29.14 -19.50 18.66
C MET A 734 -28.89 -20.52 17.54
N PHE A 735 -29.31 -20.19 16.32
CA PHE A 735 -28.86 -20.88 15.11
C PHE A 735 -27.75 -20.08 14.45
N ALA A 736 -26.60 -20.70 14.22
CA ALA A 736 -25.46 -20.12 13.51
C ALA A 736 -25.28 -20.82 12.15
N TYR A 737 -25.35 -20.06 11.06
CA TYR A 737 -25.18 -20.57 9.69
C TYR A 737 -23.80 -20.24 9.13
N PHE A 738 -23.00 -21.26 8.84
CA PHE A 738 -21.67 -21.14 8.25
C PHE A 738 -21.67 -21.51 6.76
N SER A 739 -21.16 -20.61 5.91
CA SER A 739 -21.07 -20.88 4.45
C SER A 739 -20.07 -21.99 4.15
N LYS A 740 -20.52 -23.06 3.48
CA LYS A 740 -19.61 -24.17 3.09
C LYS A 740 -18.53 -23.73 2.11
N GLN A 741 -18.81 -22.74 1.27
CA GLN A 741 -17.84 -22.19 0.33
C GLN A 741 -16.63 -21.53 1.04
N VAL A 742 -16.81 -21.07 2.28
CA VAL A 742 -15.77 -20.41 3.08
C VAL A 742 -15.13 -21.37 4.08
N PHE A 743 -15.94 -22.19 4.75
CA PHE A 743 -15.54 -22.97 5.93
C PHE A 743 -15.54 -24.50 5.72
N GLY A 744 -15.83 -24.98 4.51
CA GLY A 744 -15.99 -26.41 4.25
C GLY A 744 -17.21 -27.00 4.93
N THR A 745 -17.17 -28.30 5.21
CA THR A 745 -18.16 -28.95 6.08
C THR A 745 -17.64 -28.97 7.50
N ILE A 746 -18.24 -28.16 8.37
CA ILE A 746 -17.87 -28.10 9.79
C ILE A 746 -18.42 -29.34 10.48
N LEU A 747 -17.57 -30.00 11.29
CA LEU A 747 -17.94 -31.16 12.11
C LEU A 747 -17.69 -30.80 13.58
N LEU A 748 -18.76 -30.81 14.38
CA LEU A 748 -18.76 -30.50 15.81
C LEU A 748 -19.63 -31.53 16.50
N LYS A 749 -19.22 -31.99 17.69
CA LYS A 749 -19.99 -32.98 18.46
C LYS A 749 -20.99 -32.27 19.39
N PRO A 750 -22.16 -32.86 19.65
CA PRO A 750 -23.04 -32.38 20.72
C PRO A 750 -22.29 -32.29 22.06
N LYS A 751 -22.61 -31.27 22.85
CA LYS A 751 -21.97 -30.87 24.12
C LYS A 751 -20.55 -30.30 24.03
N GLU A 752 -19.96 -30.14 22.84
CA GLU A 752 -18.72 -29.36 22.72
C GLU A 752 -18.98 -27.87 23.00
N VAL A 753 -18.11 -27.22 23.77
CA VAL A 753 -18.13 -25.76 23.96
C VAL A 753 -17.43 -25.10 22.77
N ILE A 754 -18.08 -24.11 22.18
CA ILE A 754 -17.60 -23.40 21.00
C ILE A 754 -17.56 -21.90 21.26
N ARG A 755 -16.44 -21.26 20.87
CA ARG A 755 -16.31 -19.81 20.78
C ARG A 755 -16.31 -19.38 19.33
N ILE A 756 -17.23 -18.50 18.98
CA ILE A 756 -17.37 -17.95 17.62
C ILE A 756 -17.09 -16.45 17.69
N LYS A 757 -16.16 -15.95 16.87
CA LYS A 757 -15.78 -14.54 16.80
C LYS A 757 -16.34 -13.89 15.54
N ASP A 758 -16.77 -12.64 15.64
CA ASP A 758 -17.32 -11.85 14.54
C ASP A 758 -18.43 -12.58 13.74
N ILE A 759 -19.37 -13.22 14.44
CA ILE A 759 -20.61 -13.72 13.80
C ILE A 759 -21.62 -12.59 13.69
N TYR A 760 -22.24 -12.43 12.52
CA TYR A 760 -23.20 -11.37 12.29
C TYR A 760 -24.58 -11.76 12.83
N LEU A 761 -25.03 -11.07 13.89
CA LEU A 761 -26.34 -11.32 14.50
C LEU A 761 -27.44 -10.65 13.66
N GLY A 762 -28.18 -11.42 12.88
CA GLY A 762 -29.14 -10.90 11.91
C GLY A 762 -30.47 -10.46 12.54
N ASN A 763 -31.20 -11.44 13.10
CA ASN A 763 -32.57 -11.30 13.61
C ASN A 763 -32.73 -12.08 14.94
N TRP A 764 -33.80 -11.78 15.67
CA TRP A 764 -34.24 -12.50 16.88
C TRP A 764 -35.75 -12.75 16.78
N ASP A 765 -36.17 -14.01 16.92
CA ASP A 765 -37.57 -14.41 17.04
C ASP A 765 -37.96 -14.42 18.52
N GLN A 766 -38.71 -13.38 18.92
CA GLN A 766 -39.20 -13.19 20.28
C GLN A 766 -40.25 -14.24 20.71
N THR A 767 -40.91 -14.92 19.76
CA THR A 767 -41.94 -15.93 20.08
C THR A 767 -41.35 -17.27 20.48
N ARG A 768 -40.16 -17.59 19.96
CA ARG A 768 -39.40 -18.81 20.23
C ARG A 768 -38.16 -18.58 21.10
N ASN A 769 -37.84 -17.33 21.40
CA ASN A 769 -36.59 -16.88 22.01
C ASN A 769 -35.33 -17.35 21.25
N VAL A 770 -35.36 -17.27 19.90
CA VAL A 770 -34.30 -17.79 19.03
C VAL A 770 -33.55 -16.66 18.30
N TYR A 771 -32.24 -16.62 18.45
CA TYR A 771 -31.34 -15.75 17.70
C TYR A 771 -30.85 -16.41 16.41
N PHE A 772 -30.68 -15.61 15.35
CA PHE A 772 -30.16 -16.09 14.06
C PHE A 772 -28.87 -15.36 13.70
N GLY A 773 -27.75 -16.08 13.69
CA GLY A 773 -26.43 -15.60 13.29
C GLY A 773 -25.99 -16.16 11.94
N THR A 774 -25.29 -15.34 11.15
CA THR A 774 -24.70 -15.75 9.87
C THR A 774 -23.20 -15.52 9.90
N SER A 775 -22.41 -16.52 9.49
CA SER A 775 -20.97 -16.36 9.31
C SER A 775 -20.68 -15.28 8.27
N ARG A 776 -19.76 -14.37 8.61
CA ARG A 776 -19.03 -13.58 7.63
C ARG A 776 -17.93 -14.41 7.01
N ASP A 777 -17.40 -13.93 5.89
CA ASP A 777 -16.17 -14.44 5.29
C ASP A 777 -14.95 -14.30 6.22
N TYR A 778 -15.08 -13.62 7.36
CA TYR A 778 -14.07 -13.42 8.41
C TYR A 778 -14.49 -13.88 9.81
N THR A 779 -15.59 -14.61 9.96
CA THR A 779 -15.94 -15.23 11.25
C THR A 779 -14.89 -16.29 11.59
N GLU A 780 -14.42 -16.35 12.84
CA GLU A 780 -13.63 -17.48 13.35
C GLU A 780 -14.49 -18.36 14.25
N TYR A 781 -14.18 -19.65 14.33
CA TYR A 781 -14.71 -20.51 15.38
C TYR A 781 -13.61 -21.42 15.93
N HIS A 782 -13.67 -21.70 17.23
CA HIS A 782 -12.73 -22.56 17.96
C HIS A 782 -13.52 -23.39 18.98
N THR A 783 -13.29 -24.70 19.04
CA THR A 783 -13.77 -25.52 20.17
C THR A 783 -12.88 -25.26 21.39
N ILE A 784 -13.48 -25.13 22.57
CA ILE A 784 -12.77 -25.00 23.83
C ILE A 784 -12.83 -26.35 24.54
N LYS A 785 -11.66 -26.89 24.90
CA LYS A 785 -11.55 -28.07 25.76
C LYS A 785 -11.76 -27.67 27.22
N ASP A 786 -12.38 -28.56 27.97
CA ASP A 786 -12.46 -28.49 29.43
C ASP A 786 -11.06 -28.64 30.04
N HIS A 787 -10.62 -27.71 30.89
CA HIS A 787 -9.28 -27.77 31.49
C HIS A 787 -9.13 -28.95 32.46
N ASP A 788 -10.21 -29.37 33.12
CA ASP A 788 -10.20 -30.49 34.09
C ASP A 788 -10.07 -31.87 33.41
N ASN A 789 -10.12 -31.91 32.07
CA ASN A 789 -9.89 -33.08 31.22
C ASN A 789 -8.59 -32.97 30.39
N ILE A 790 -7.68 -32.07 30.75
CA ILE A 790 -6.31 -32.00 30.19
C ILE A 790 -5.28 -32.49 31.23
N ASN A 791 -5.62 -32.43 32.53
CA ASN A 791 -4.80 -32.92 33.64
C ASN A 791 -5.27 -34.31 34.15
N LYS A 792 -5.89 -35.11 33.29
CA LYS A 792 -6.37 -36.49 33.51
C LYS A 792 -6.11 -37.32 32.26
#